data_AF-A0A0F9QQQ9-F1
#
_entry.id   AF-A0A0F9QQQ9-F1
#
_cell.length_a   1.000
_cell.length_b   1.000
_cell.length_c   1.000
_cell.angle_alpha   90.00
_cell.angle_beta   90.00
_cell.angle_gamma   90.00
#
_symmetry.space_group_name_H-M   'P 1'
#
loop_
_entity.id
_entity.type
_entity.pdbx_description
1 polymer ?
#
loop_
_entity_poly.entity_id
_entity_poly.type
_entity_poly.pdbx_seq_one_letter_code
_entity_poly.pdbx_strand_id
1 'polypeptide(L)'
;MKNKFLILIIVMFLLFMYSVFSFSAEEIQDAVIVCVDFDEGLAKDSSTEARTGTVNGGVVTSSTNTKVGNGSSFFDNSINNPIVFSNDEHMNNMQNLTMLFWTNYTDLTGDFGFFTERDVSSNGGWKADFSPTIDRIACVYKASGGTITTVATVPDFITGTNYELFSCTINHTGDGNAYVYTSLNGTSINDGSQTSTLVSSSDDLIIGDALDDGATERYDGGMDVYMLINLSLSSDDITEHIWNNGDGVACDDIFEADATPPTITLIAPKNNTRNNTIPLNITFQVSDDSAFDNDCVLSNSTTIFDTGIFVQNVDFNLTLAEGENTISQKFLNLNLTCFDNAELNNSATMLLNYTLDNIDPVITPISPGNLQQFNKEIVPSISVNALCNDDPVFSFNVTIFNSTDQIFSEVDNIPVNNQLEISSSLDITNIGLGNYTVRHRCSDPHTKQSIPNYNVNKNISGNSIVWITPTLNEFEFKFSTSPKNPVSVSDYGWNKLNDRYTFWYNINATDDGTEYKWTFELENKKFPVTYIEDSKFNGHFVMGNNWLDLDFIGNEDASYIVTLNANNNYEIEITTTKTFLDFSSVGELNIATVDTTFEIISIPQAVDFLSKAVCDDSIPGMLLLFLLTMISFVVIIMGFHFNVGILGFFGSLLLMVLSWFVAPCIGIFGFLLGALSIVLMLMFIWTGLRIPTSVTSR
;
A
#
# COMPACT_ATOMS: atom_id res chain seq x y z
N MET A 1 11.38 21.03 11.88
CA MET A 1 11.83 20.00 10.92
C MET A 1 13.35 19.74 10.98
N LYS A 2 14.22 20.76 10.88
CA LYS A 2 15.69 20.56 10.86
C LYS A 2 16.27 19.76 12.05
N ASN A 3 15.74 19.90 13.27
CA ASN A 3 16.27 19.17 14.43
C ASN A 3 15.87 17.68 14.45
N LYS A 4 14.72 17.30 13.86
CA LYS A 4 14.29 15.89 13.83
C LYS A 4 15.09 15.09 12.80
N PHE A 5 15.41 15.70 11.66
CA PHE A 5 16.26 15.07 10.63
C PHE A 5 17.70 14.88 11.10
N LEU A 6 18.25 15.84 11.86
CA LEU A 6 19.59 15.72 12.44
C LEU A 6 19.66 14.62 13.52
N ILE A 7 18.60 14.50 14.34
CA ILE A 7 18.53 13.41 15.35
C ILE A 7 18.43 12.05 14.66
N LEU A 8 17.64 11.92 13.58
CA LEU A 8 17.55 10.66 12.82
C LEU A 8 18.91 10.27 12.20
N ILE A 9 19.64 11.22 11.62
CA ILE A 9 20.99 10.96 11.09
C ILE A 9 21.96 10.55 12.19
N ILE A 10 21.91 11.19 13.36
CA ILE A 10 22.77 10.83 14.50
C ILE A 10 22.43 9.43 15.01
N VAL A 11 21.15 9.07 15.11
CA VAL A 11 20.72 7.73 15.55
C VAL A 11 21.11 6.67 14.51
N MET A 12 20.89 6.91 13.21
CA MET A 12 21.34 5.99 12.16
C MET A 12 22.86 5.87 12.12
N PHE A 13 23.61 6.95 12.35
CA PHE A 13 25.07 6.91 12.40
C PHE A 13 25.59 6.21 13.66
N LEU A 14 24.90 6.34 14.80
CA LEU A 14 25.23 5.60 16.02
C LEU A 14 24.90 4.11 15.90
N LEU A 15 23.76 3.76 15.29
CA LEU A 15 23.40 2.36 14.99
C LEU A 15 24.37 1.75 13.98
N PHE A 16 24.73 2.48 12.93
CA PHE A 16 25.74 2.05 11.96
C PHE A 16 27.14 1.91 12.59
N MET A 17 27.52 2.81 13.51
CA MET A 17 28.78 2.66 14.22
C MET A 17 28.74 1.47 15.18
N TYR A 18 27.60 1.19 15.82
CA TYR A 18 27.44 0.01 16.69
C TYR A 18 27.56 -1.30 15.89
N SER A 19 26.92 -1.39 14.71
CA SER A 19 26.98 -2.57 13.85
C SER A 19 28.32 -2.77 13.14
N VAL A 20 29.23 -1.78 13.16
CA VAL A 20 30.56 -1.88 12.54
C VAL A 20 31.60 -2.47 13.52
N PHE A 21 31.25 -2.63 14.80
CA PHE A 21 32.19 -3.13 15.81
C PHE A 21 31.82 -4.50 16.42
N SER A 22 30.64 -5.06 16.12
CA SER A 22 30.29 -6.44 16.47
C SER A 22 30.56 -7.36 15.28
N PHE A 23 31.16 -8.52 15.52
CA PHE A 23 31.31 -9.54 14.48
C PHE A 23 29.97 -10.23 14.23
N SER A 24 29.66 -10.59 12.98
CA SER A 24 28.49 -11.45 12.74
C SER A 24 28.74 -12.86 13.25
N ALA A 25 27.67 -13.63 13.48
CA ALA A 25 27.80 -15.04 13.86
C ALA A 25 28.62 -15.82 12.81
N GLU A 26 28.36 -15.61 11.52
CA GLU A 26 29.12 -16.22 10.41
C GLU A 26 30.62 -15.84 10.44
N GLU A 27 30.97 -14.58 10.73
CA GLU A 27 32.37 -14.16 10.86
C GLU A 27 33.08 -14.83 12.05
N ILE A 28 32.36 -15.03 13.16
CA ILE A 28 32.88 -15.76 14.32
C ILE A 28 33.08 -17.24 13.97
N GLN A 29 32.12 -17.86 13.27
CA GLN A 29 32.19 -19.25 12.81
C GLN A 29 33.41 -19.50 11.91
N ASP A 30 33.57 -18.67 10.88
CA ASP A 30 34.68 -18.76 9.93
C ASP A 30 36.03 -18.54 10.60
N ALA A 31 36.05 -17.85 11.74
CA ALA A 31 37.25 -17.63 12.53
C ALA A 31 37.53 -18.74 13.56
N VAL A 32 36.65 -19.72 13.77
CA VAL A 32 36.91 -20.83 14.70
C VAL A 32 37.97 -21.76 14.10
N ILE A 33 39.15 -21.78 14.72
CA ILE A 33 40.31 -22.58 14.27
C ILE A 33 40.32 -23.96 14.91
N VAL A 34 39.91 -24.04 16.18
CA VAL A 34 39.80 -25.31 16.92
C VAL A 34 38.51 -25.25 17.71
N CYS A 35 37.70 -26.29 17.58
CA CYS A 35 36.51 -26.46 18.39
C CYS A 35 36.46 -27.90 18.89
N VAL A 36 36.85 -28.14 20.14
CA VAL A 36 36.92 -29.50 20.68
C VAL A 36 35.60 -29.86 21.36
N ASP A 37 34.92 -30.85 20.78
CA ASP A 37 33.74 -31.50 21.33
C ASP A 37 34.08 -32.93 21.81
N PHE A 38 33.36 -33.41 22.82
CA PHE A 38 33.53 -34.74 23.40
C PHE A 38 32.33 -35.61 23.07
N ASP A 39 32.39 -36.26 21.91
CA ASP A 39 31.37 -37.23 21.49
C ASP A 39 31.84 -38.67 21.77
N GLU A 40 30.96 -39.48 22.35
CA GLU A 40 31.19 -40.88 22.72
C GLU A 40 32.50 -41.18 23.50
N GLY A 41 33.03 -40.19 24.22
CA GLY A 41 34.27 -40.32 24.99
C GLY A 41 35.55 -40.09 24.19
N LEU A 42 35.45 -39.57 22.97
CA LEU A 42 36.57 -39.12 22.14
C LEU A 42 36.57 -37.60 22.03
N ALA A 43 37.73 -36.97 22.18
CA ALA A 43 37.91 -35.56 21.87
C ALA A 43 38.03 -35.42 20.34
N LYS A 44 37.11 -34.69 19.72
CA LYS A 44 37.09 -34.44 18.28
C LYS A 44 37.14 -32.93 18.04
N ASP A 45 37.97 -32.50 17.09
CA ASP A 45 37.90 -31.14 16.58
C ASP A 45 36.81 -31.06 15.51
N SER A 46 35.77 -30.31 15.81
CA SER A 46 34.59 -30.01 14.98
C SER A 46 34.74 -28.68 14.22
N SER A 47 35.89 -28.01 14.30
CA SER A 47 36.18 -26.88 13.40
C SER A 47 36.17 -27.32 11.93
N THR A 48 36.06 -26.35 11.02
CA THR A 48 36.10 -26.58 9.57
C THR A 48 37.40 -27.23 9.09
N GLU A 49 38.48 -27.11 9.87
CA GLU A 49 39.80 -27.71 9.57
C GLU A 49 39.97 -29.15 10.08
N ALA A 50 38.96 -29.71 10.77
CA ALA A 50 38.84 -31.11 11.20
C ALA A 50 40.19 -31.77 11.61
N ARG A 51 40.74 -31.37 12.76
CA ARG A 51 42.00 -31.92 13.26
C ARG A 51 41.78 -33.21 14.05
N THR A 52 42.74 -34.13 13.95
CA THR A 52 42.72 -35.34 14.79
C THR A 52 43.53 -35.08 16.06
N GLY A 53 42.83 -34.87 17.17
CA GLY A 53 43.45 -34.83 18.50
C GLY A 53 43.88 -36.23 18.91
N THR A 54 45.09 -36.37 19.48
CA THR A 54 45.48 -37.63 20.13
C THR A 54 45.15 -37.54 21.61
N VAL A 55 44.16 -38.31 22.05
CA VAL A 55 43.87 -38.49 23.48
C VAL A 55 44.87 -39.51 24.03
N ASN A 56 45.82 -39.06 24.83
CA ASN A 56 46.75 -39.96 25.51
C ASN A 56 46.02 -40.68 26.68
N GLY A 57 46.42 -41.92 26.99
CA GLY A 57 45.64 -42.83 27.84
C GLY A 57 45.55 -42.41 29.31
N GLY A 58 44.51 -41.63 29.66
CA GLY A 58 44.21 -41.20 31.03
C GLY A 58 43.12 -40.13 31.16
N VAL A 59 42.68 -39.52 30.06
CA VAL A 59 41.52 -38.62 30.05
C VAL A 59 40.25 -39.43 30.37
N VAL A 60 39.57 -39.08 31.46
CA VAL A 60 38.29 -39.70 31.85
C VAL A 60 37.19 -38.79 31.34
N THR A 61 36.32 -39.29 30.48
CA THR A 61 35.12 -38.56 30.09
C THR A 61 34.00 -38.88 31.08
N SER A 62 33.32 -37.85 31.59
CA SER A 62 32.17 -37.99 32.48
C SER A 62 30.91 -37.54 31.76
N SER A 63 29.91 -38.42 31.68
CA SER A 63 28.58 -38.09 31.15
C SER A 63 27.61 -37.55 32.20
N THR A 64 28.06 -37.39 33.45
CA THR A 64 27.18 -37.05 34.60
C THR A 64 27.35 -35.63 35.12
N ASN A 65 28.30 -34.87 34.57
CA ASN A 65 28.65 -33.54 35.02
C ASN A 65 29.20 -32.74 33.83
N THR A 66 28.35 -32.47 32.85
CA THR A 66 28.66 -31.71 31.63
C THR A 66 27.86 -30.41 31.65
N LYS A 67 28.40 -29.37 31.01
CA LYS A 67 27.62 -28.17 30.70
C LYS A 67 26.85 -28.38 29.41
N VAL A 68 27.44 -29.14 28.47
CA VAL A 68 26.96 -29.38 27.12
C VAL A 68 27.11 -30.85 26.76
N GLY A 69 26.13 -31.44 26.05
CA GLY A 69 26.33 -32.75 25.42
C GLY A 69 26.60 -33.95 26.35
N ASN A 70 27.10 -35.04 25.75
CA ASN A 70 27.21 -36.37 26.36
C ASN A 70 28.50 -36.62 27.18
N GLY A 71 29.43 -35.66 27.26
CA GLY A 71 30.67 -35.85 28.01
C GLY A 71 31.41 -34.55 28.31
N SER A 72 32.05 -34.47 29.49
CA SER A 72 33.07 -33.45 29.80
C SER A 72 34.40 -34.14 30.05
N SER A 73 35.50 -33.42 29.78
CA SER A 73 36.84 -33.93 30.09
C SER A 73 37.13 -33.72 31.58
N PHE A 74 37.40 -34.82 32.29
CA PHE A 74 38.02 -34.80 33.60
C PHE A 74 39.48 -35.24 33.45
N PHE A 75 40.38 -34.35 33.83
CA PHE A 75 41.80 -34.64 33.86
C PHE A 75 42.15 -35.18 35.26
N ASP A 76 42.22 -36.51 35.38
CA ASP A 76 42.73 -37.16 36.58
C ASP A 76 44.27 -37.18 36.52
N ASN A 77 44.92 -36.52 37.49
CA ASN A 77 46.36 -36.35 37.57
C ASN A 77 47.14 -37.65 37.92
N SER A 78 46.48 -38.81 37.98
CA SER A 78 47.19 -40.09 38.13
C SER A 78 47.97 -40.50 36.87
N ILE A 79 47.71 -39.89 35.71
CA ILE A 79 48.38 -40.22 34.45
C ILE A 79 48.57 -38.97 33.57
N ASN A 80 49.83 -38.58 33.31
CA ASN A 80 50.24 -37.41 32.52
C ASN A 80 49.81 -37.55 31.04
N ASN A 81 48.57 -37.18 30.71
CA ASN A 81 47.99 -37.35 29.37
C ASN A 81 47.18 -36.13 28.90
N PRO A 82 47.86 -35.13 28.35
CA PRO A 82 47.14 -34.09 27.66
C PRO A 82 46.49 -34.61 26.38
N ILE A 83 45.44 -33.92 25.95
CA ILE A 83 44.94 -33.96 24.58
C ILE A 83 45.87 -33.05 23.78
N VAL A 84 46.54 -33.63 22.80
CA VAL A 84 47.49 -32.91 21.94
C VAL A 84 46.91 -32.80 20.54
N PHE A 85 46.79 -31.57 20.05
CA PHE A 85 46.50 -31.27 18.66
C PHE A 85 47.79 -30.77 18.02
N SER A 86 48.34 -31.56 17.10
CA SER A 86 49.51 -31.16 16.33
C SER A 86 49.13 -30.04 15.36
N ASN A 87 49.88 -28.95 15.36
CA ASN A 87 49.55 -27.73 14.64
C ASN A 87 49.72 -27.90 13.13
N ASP A 88 48.85 -27.20 12.40
CA ASP A 88 49.08 -26.80 11.01
C ASP A 88 49.70 -25.38 10.99
N GLU A 89 50.28 -24.97 9.85
CA GLU A 89 50.95 -23.67 9.65
C GLU A 89 50.09 -22.45 10.05
N HIS A 90 48.76 -22.63 10.15
CA HIS A 90 47.77 -21.60 10.45
C HIS A 90 47.85 -21.02 11.87
N MET A 91 48.28 -21.79 12.88
CA MET A 91 48.34 -21.25 14.26
C MET A 91 49.56 -20.35 14.50
N ASN A 92 50.53 -20.35 13.59
CA ASN A 92 51.79 -19.65 13.78
C ASN A 92 51.79 -18.15 13.48
N ASN A 93 50.67 -17.61 13.00
CA ASN A 93 50.56 -16.20 12.59
C ASN A 93 49.29 -15.49 13.11
N MET A 94 48.67 -16.01 14.16
CA MET A 94 47.45 -15.40 14.72
C MET A 94 47.80 -14.06 15.38
N GLN A 95 47.29 -12.98 14.80
CA GLN A 95 47.42 -11.63 15.37
C GLN A 95 46.32 -11.35 16.39
N ASN A 96 45.16 -11.97 16.28
CA ASN A 96 44.09 -11.81 17.26
C ASN A 96 43.58 -13.19 17.63
N LEU A 97 43.42 -13.44 18.92
CA LEU A 97 43.08 -14.77 19.42
C LEU A 97 42.08 -14.64 20.55
N THR A 98 40.99 -15.39 20.50
CA THR A 98 40.10 -15.59 21.64
C THR A 98 40.06 -17.06 21.99
N MET A 99 40.37 -17.37 23.24
CA MET A 99 40.23 -18.70 23.84
C MET A 99 38.98 -18.71 24.69
N LEU A 100 38.12 -19.70 24.51
CA LEU A 100 36.91 -19.88 25.30
C LEU A 100 36.84 -21.33 25.78
N PHE A 101 36.48 -21.52 27.04
CA PHE A 101 36.19 -22.83 27.58
C PHE A 101 35.27 -22.74 28.78
N TRP A 102 34.48 -23.79 28.99
CA TRP A 102 33.72 -23.97 30.22
C TRP A 102 34.58 -24.73 31.23
N THR A 103 34.62 -24.26 32.46
CA THR A 103 35.35 -24.94 33.52
C THR A 103 34.56 -24.99 34.82
N ASN A 104 34.71 -26.08 35.56
CA ASN A 104 34.33 -26.19 36.96
C ASN A 104 35.49 -26.81 37.75
N TYR A 105 35.66 -26.43 39.01
CA TYR A 105 36.67 -27.04 39.85
C TYR A 105 36.22 -27.08 41.31
N THR A 106 36.71 -28.08 42.03
CA THR A 106 36.22 -28.38 43.39
C THR A 106 37.27 -28.23 44.48
N ASP A 107 38.57 -28.21 44.15
CA ASP A 107 39.66 -27.92 45.08
C ASP A 107 40.94 -27.58 44.29
N LEU A 108 41.63 -26.48 44.61
CA LEU A 108 42.90 -26.10 43.97
C LEU A 108 44.03 -26.13 45.00
N THR A 109 45.02 -26.98 44.77
CA THR A 109 46.33 -26.93 45.42
C THR A 109 47.36 -27.06 44.30
N GLY A 110 48.29 -26.13 44.13
CA GLY A 110 49.29 -26.09 43.04
C GLY A 110 49.03 -25.12 41.88
N ASP A 111 50.06 -24.43 41.38
CA ASP A 111 50.01 -23.71 40.09
C ASP A 111 49.98 -24.76 38.94
N PHE A 112 49.02 -24.68 38.02
CA PHE A 112 48.93 -25.60 36.87
C PHE A 112 48.33 -24.94 35.62
N GLY A 113 49.00 -25.18 34.48
CA GLY A 113 48.52 -24.79 33.15
C GLY A 113 47.65 -25.89 32.55
N PHE A 114 46.45 -25.53 32.12
CA PHE A 114 45.45 -26.48 31.61
C PHE A 114 45.11 -26.24 30.12
N PHE A 115 45.49 -25.09 29.56
CA PHE A 115 45.41 -24.82 28.13
C PHE A 115 46.69 -24.08 27.74
N THR A 116 47.62 -24.77 27.07
CA THR A 116 48.94 -24.21 26.79
C THR A 116 49.40 -24.57 25.41
N GLU A 117 50.12 -23.63 24.82
CA GLU A 117 51.09 -23.94 23.82
C GLU A 117 52.31 -24.63 24.46
N ARG A 118 52.86 -25.69 23.83
CA ARG A 118 54.01 -26.41 24.38
C ARG A 118 55.22 -25.46 24.55
N ASP A 119 55.91 -25.50 25.69
CA ASP A 119 57.15 -24.74 25.96
C ASP A 119 57.05 -23.20 26.07
N VAL A 120 55.97 -22.66 26.67
CA VAL A 120 55.91 -21.22 27.03
C VAL A 120 57.14 -20.78 27.87
N SER A 121 57.73 -21.70 28.65
CA SER A 121 58.91 -21.42 29.48
C SER A 121 60.17 -21.04 28.66
N SER A 122 60.29 -21.49 27.40
CA SER A 122 61.52 -21.30 26.61
C SER A 122 61.34 -20.53 25.29
N ASN A 123 60.22 -20.67 24.56
CA ASN A 123 60.11 -20.18 23.18
C ASN A 123 59.12 -19.04 22.93
N GLY A 124 58.45 -18.56 23.96
CA GLY A 124 57.31 -17.65 23.81
C GLY A 124 56.05 -18.43 23.47
N GLY A 125 54.88 -17.90 23.82
CA GLY A 125 53.61 -18.59 23.67
C GLY A 125 52.54 -17.97 24.54
N TRP A 126 51.38 -18.60 24.54
CA TRP A 126 50.25 -18.25 25.39
C TRP A 126 49.79 -19.48 26.19
N LYS A 127 49.27 -19.23 27.39
CA LYS A 127 48.59 -20.24 28.20
C LYS A 127 47.50 -19.64 29.08
N ALA A 128 46.47 -20.41 29.34
CA ALA A 128 45.57 -20.20 30.48
C ALA A 128 46.08 -21.07 31.65
N ASP A 129 46.31 -20.43 32.79
CA ASP A 129 46.97 -21.01 33.96
C ASP A 129 46.13 -20.74 35.21
N PHE A 130 46.03 -21.70 36.12
CA PHE A 130 45.47 -21.49 37.46
C PHE A 130 46.61 -21.31 38.46
N SER A 131 46.59 -20.21 39.21
CA SER A 131 47.54 -20.00 40.30
C SER A 131 46.81 -19.96 41.66
N PRO A 132 46.94 -20.99 42.50
CA PRO A 132 46.36 -21.06 43.84
C PRO A 132 47.08 -20.16 44.85
N THR A 133 48.30 -19.68 44.54
CA THR A 133 48.93 -18.68 45.42
C THR A 133 48.12 -17.38 45.47
N ILE A 134 47.20 -17.20 44.52
CA ILE A 134 46.36 -16.01 44.37
C ILE A 134 44.87 -16.32 44.11
N ASP A 135 44.43 -17.59 44.17
CA ASP A 135 43.06 -18.07 43.87
C ASP A 135 42.49 -17.48 42.55
N ARG A 136 43.27 -17.47 41.46
CA ARG A 136 42.88 -16.83 40.20
C ARG A 136 43.20 -17.69 38.98
N ILE A 137 42.30 -17.65 37.99
CA ILE A 137 42.65 -17.95 36.59
C ILE A 137 43.46 -16.78 36.05
N ALA A 138 44.56 -17.10 35.40
CA ALA A 138 45.46 -16.18 34.75
C ALA A 138 45.54 -16.48 33.26
N CYS A 139 45.38 -15.45 32.44
CA CYS A 139 45.88 -15.45 31.08
C CYS A 139 47.34 -15.04 31.07
N VAL A 140 48.20 -15.94 30.63
CA VAL A 140 49.64 -15.71 30.55
C VAL A 140 50.03 -15.63 29.09
N TYR A 141 50.64 -14.51 28.73
CA TYR A 141 51.21 -14.28 27.41
C TYR A 141 52.70 -14.01 27.55
N LYS A 142 53.51 -14.63 26.71
CA LYS A 142 54.96 -14.44 26.72
C LYS A 142 55.50 -14.30 25.30
N ALA A 143 56.00 -13.11 24.97
CA ALA A 143 56.77 -12.88 23.75
C ALA A 143 58.04 -13.77 23.68
N SER A 144 58.49 -14.11 22.48
CA SER A 144 59.74 -14.86 22.27
C SER A 144 60.92 -14.09 22.89
N GLY A 145 61.66 -14.74 23.81
CA GLY A 145 62.74 -14.11 24.58
C GLY A 145 62.31 -13.06 25.62
N GLY A 146 61.00 -12.88 25.84
CA GLY A 146 60.41 -11.94 26.80
C GLY A 146 60.24 -12.50 28.22
N THR A 147 59.95 -11.61 29.17
CA THR A 147 59.57 -12.00 30.54
C THR A 147 58.14 -12.51 30.55
N ILE A 148 57.85 -13.57 31.31
CA ILE A 148 56.48 -14.06 31.51
C ILE A 148 55.66 -12.92 32.10
N THR A 149 54.54 -12.61 31.46
CA THR A 149 53.61 -11.63 32.01
C THR A 149 52.26 -12.28 32.27
N THR A 150 51.85 -12.26 33.54
CA THR A 150 50.48 -12.52 33.97
C THR A 150 49.66 -11.27 33.70
N VAL A 151 48.71 -11.32 32.77
CA VAL A 151 48.10 -10.10 32.21
C VAL A 151 46.72 -9.79 32.82
N ALA A 152 45.97 -10.80 33.22
CA ALA A 152 44.69 -10.61 33.88
C ALA A 152 44.43 -11.72 34.89
N THR A 153 43.79 -11.37 36.00
CA THR A 153 43.41 -12.34 37.04
C THR A 153 41.96 -12.14 37.43
N VAL A 154 41.21 -13.22 37.60
CA VAL A 154 39.80 -13.15 38.03
C VAL A 154 39.70 -13.31 39.54
N PRO A 155 39.47 -12.25 40.34
CA PRO A 155 39.17 -12.40 41.75
C PRO A 155 37.79 -13.04 41.92
N ASP A 156 37.66 -13.99 42.84
CA ASP A 156 36.40 -14.65 43.22
C ASP A 156 35.77 -15.54 42.13
N PHE A 157 36.58 -16.33 41.43
CA PHE A 157 36.04 -17.44 40.65
C PHE A 157 35.35 -18.42 41.62
N ILE A 158 34.08 -18.76 41.36
CA ILE A 158 33.25 -19.44 42.36
C ILE A 158 33.66 -20.92 42.41
N THR A 159 34.43 -21.31 43.43
CA THR A 159 34.62 -22.73 43.78
C THR A 159 33.24 -23.40 43.92
N GLY A 160 32.89 -24.30 43.01
CA GLY A 160 31.54 -24.84 42.93
C GLY A 160 31.38 -25.88 41.83
N THR A 161 30.26 -26.60 41.87
CA THR A 161 29.92 -27.63 40.87
C THR A 161 29.43 -27.05 39.54
N ASN A 162 29.21 -25.74 39.47
CA ASN A 162 28.67 -25.08 38.28
C ASN A 162 29.80 -24.77 37.29
N TYR A 163 29.53 -25.01 36.02
CA TYR A 163 30.41 -24.55 34.94
C TYR A 163 30.25 -23.05 34.72
N GLU A 164 31.39 -22.37 34.61
CA GLU A 164 31.47 -20.97 34.21
C GLU A 164 32.22 -20.87 32.88
N LEU A 165 31.78 -19.96 32.01
CA LEU A 165 32.43 -19.70 30.72
C LEU A 165 33.57 -18.73 30.98
N PHE A 166 34.80 -19.18 30.81
CA PHE A 166 35.96 -18.30 30.85
C PHE A 166 36.39 -17.96 29.42
N SER A 167 36.69 -16.68 29.18
CA SER A 167 37.31 -16.24 27.95
C SER A 167 38.63 -15.51 28.19
N CYS A 168 39.53 -15.67 27.22
CA CYS A 168 40.80 -14.98 27.16
C CYS A 168 41.04 -14.46 25.76
N THR A 169 40.97 -13.15 25.58
CA THR A 169 41.12 -12.51 24.28
C THR A 169 42.44 -11.76 24.22
N ILE A 170 43.28 -12.10 23.27
CA ILE A 170 44.54 -11.44 22.93
C ILE A 170 44.31 -10.63 21.66
N ASN A 171 44.45 -9.31 21.76
CA ASN A 171 44.31 -8.38 20.64
C ASN A 171 45.67 -7.75 20.32
N HIS A 172 46.22 -8.03 19.15
CA HIS A 172 47.40 -7.32 18.68
C HIS A 172 47.02 -6.04 17.94
N THR A 173 47.51 -4.92 18.44
CA THR A 173 47.37 -3.64 17.77
C THR A 173 48.50 -3.43 16.76
N GLY A 174 48.22 -2.65 15.71
CA GLY A 174 49.20 -2.34 14.65
C GLY A 174 50.46 -1.59 15.10
N ASP A 175 50.56 -1.22 16.38
CA ASP A 175 51.75 -0.64 17.02
C ASP A 175 52.68 -1.70 17.64
N GLY A 176 52.35 -2.99 17.52
CA GLY A 176 53.14 -4.11 18.03
C GLY A 176 52.89 -4.45 19.49
N ASN A 177 51.82 -3.94 20.10
CA ASN A 177 51.38 -4.29 21.45
C ASN A 177 50.33 -5.40 21.43
N ALA A 178 50.18 -6.11 22.54
CA ALA A 178 49.18 -7.14 22.74
C ALA A 178 48.37 -6.83 24.01
N TYR A 179 47.05 -6.72 23.86
CA TYR A 179 46.13 -6.50 24.97
C TYR A 179 45.45 -7.81 25.31
N VAL A 180 45.40 -8.15 26.60
CA VAL A 180 44.70 -9.35 27.04
C VAL A 180 43.47 -8.93 27.83
N TYR A 181 42.32 -9.39 27.36
CA TYR A 181 41.01 -9.21 27.97
C TYR A 181 40.56 -10.55 28.54
N THR A 182 39.91 -10.51 29.70
CA THR A 182 39.30 -11.71 30.28
C THR A 182 37.84 -11.43 30.58
N SER A 183 36.98 -12.39 30.26
CA SER A 183 35.58 -12.36 30.68
C SER A 183 35.20 -13.66 31.39
N LEU A 184 34.24 -13.54 32.30
CA LEU A 184 33.58 -14.67 32.93
C LEU A 184 32.10 -14.53 32.68
N ASN A 185 31.49 -15.54 32.09
CA ASN A 185 30.08 -15.56 31.78
C ASN A 185 29.67 -14.32 30.93
N GLY A 186 30.51 -13.98 29.94
CA GLY A 186 30.34 -12.81 29.06
C GLY A 186 30.67 -11.45 29.70
N THR A 187 30.85 -11.37 31.02
CA THR A 187 31.16 -10.10 31.69
C THR A 187 32.67 -9.87 31.74
N SER A 188 33.15 -8.74 31.22
CA SER A 188 34.58 -8.35 31.33
C SER A 188 34.99 -8.19 32.80
N ILE A 189 36.14 -8.77 33.17
CA ILE A 189 36.64 -8.75 34.55
C ILE A 189 37.88 -7.89 34.71
N ASN A 190 38.83 -7.95 33.76
CA ASN A 190 40.08 -7.20 33.82
C ASN A 190 40.70 -7.01 32.43
N ASP A 191 41.17 -5.78 32.18
CA ASP A 191 41.91 -5.38 30.99
C ASP A 191 43.37 -5.12 31.38
N GLY A 192 44.26 -6.01 30.97
CA GLY A 192 45.70 -5.81 31.12
C GLY A 192 46.31 -5.35 29.80
N SER A 193 46.89 -4.14 29.78
CA SER A 193 47.69 -3.67 28.65
C SER A 193 49.15 -4.08 28.82
N GLN A 194 49.72 -4.72 27.79
CA GLN A 194 51.15 -5.04 27.73
C GLN A 194 51.74 -4.69 26.36
N THR A 195 52.98 -4.21 26.39
CA THR A 195 53.73 -3.85 25.18
C THR A 195 54.75 -4.95 24.89
N SER A 196 54.44 -5.90 24.00
CA SER A 196 55.44 -6.88 23.56
C SER A 196 55.25 -7.31 22.11
N THR A 197 56.36 -7.42 21.38
CA THR A 197 56.44 -7.90 20.00
C THR A 197 56.03 -9.36 19.81
N LEU A 198 55.55 -9.66 18.59
CA LEU A 198 55.05 -10.97 18.11
C LEU A 198 55.75 -12.21 18.69
N VAL A 199 54.93 -13.20 19.03
CA VAL A 199 55.35 -14.53 19.47
C VAL A 199 55.64 -15.42 18.26
N SER A 200 56.71 -16.21 18.34
CA SER A 200 56.85 -17.44 17.57
C SER A 200 56.28 -18.57 18.42
N SER A 201 55.15 -19.11 18.00
CA SER A 201 54.44 -20.24 18.60
C SER A 201 55.19 -21.56 18.43
N SER A 202 54.82 -22.56 19.24
CA SER A 202 55.24 -23.95 19.14
C SER A 202 54.35 -24.73 18.16
N ASP A 203 54.73 -25.96 17.84
CA ASP A 203 54.02 -26.81 16.87
C ASP A 203 52.83 -27.60 17.46
N ASP A 204 52.49 -27.49 18.76
CA ASP A 204 51.37 -28.26 19.34
C ASP A 204 50.48 -27.40 20.28
N LEU A 205 49.16 -27.55 20.15
CA LEU A 205 48.17 -27.14 21.15
C LEU A 205 47.93 -28.27 22.15
N ILE A 206 48.11 -27.97 23.43
CA ILE A 206 47.98 -28.92 24.53
C ILE A 206 46.81 -28.50 25.43
N ILE A 207 45.84 -29.41 25.56
CA ILE A 207 44.70 -29.27 26.46
C ILE A 207 44.83 -30.31 27.58
N GLY A 208 44.92 -29.85 28.82
CA GLY A 208 45.16 -30.68 30.00
C GLY A 208 46.39 -30.24 30.78
N ASP A 209 46.68 -30.97 31.87
CA ASP A 209 47.79 -30.65 32.78
C ASP A 209 49.14 -30.82 32.08
N ALA A 210 49.76 -29.69 31.72
CA ALA A 210 51.11 -29.64 31.21
C ALA A 210 52.05 -29.31 32.37
N LEU A 211 52.37 -30.31 33.19
CA LEU A 211 53.27 -30.14 34.33
C LEU A 211 54.64 -29.61 33.88
N ASP A 212 55.01 -28.43 34.38
CA ASP A 212 56.37 -27.89 34.32
C ASP A 212 57.22 -28.65 35.35
N ASP A 213 57.74 -29.83 34.95
CA ASP A 213 58.85 -30.63 35.50
C ASP A 213 59.08 -30.77 37.03
N GLY A 214 58.11 -30.40 37.90
CA GLY A 214 58.33 -30.50 39.35
C GLY A 214 57.18 -30.17 40.30
N ALA A 215 56.01 -29.73 39.83
CA ALA A 215 54.86 -29.51 40.71
C ALA A 215 54.25 -30.86 41.16
N THR A 216 54.01 -31.04 42.46
CA THR A 216 53.41 -32.26 43.05
C THR A 216 51.94 -32.08 43.44
N GLU A 217 51.38 -30.92 43.15
CA GLU A 217 50.06 -30.48 43.61
C GLU A 217 49.02 -30.61 42.47
N ARG A 218 47.72 -30.68 42.80
CA ARG A 218 46.69 -31.43 42.05
C ARG A 218 45.56 -30.52 41.56
N TYR A 219 45.16 -30.68 40.30
CA TYR A 219 43.90 -30.20 39.76
C TYR A 219 42.85 -31.32 39.72
N ASP A 220 41.68 -31.08 40.34
CA ASP A 220 40.46 -31.90 40.19
C ASP A 220 39.32 -30.98 39.70
N GLY A 221 39.29 -30.76 38.39
CA GLY A 221 38.26 -29.96 37.73
C GLY A 221 37.84 -30.53 36.37
N GLY A 222 36.59 -30.27 36.02
CA GLY A 222 36.02 -30.62 34.74
C GLY A 222 36.16 -29.44 33.78
N MET A 223 36.49 -29.75 32.54
CA MET A 223 36.51 -28.77 31.47
C MET A 223 35.67 -29.28 30.31
N ASP A 224 34.94 -28.37 29.69
CA ASP A 224 33.95 -28.67 28.66
C ASP A 224 34.03 -27.60 27.54
N VAL A 225 33.78 -28.03 26.30
CA VAL A 225 33.85 -27.27 25.02
C VAL A 225 35.01 -26.26 24.93
N TYR A 226 36.01 -26.55 24.08
CA TYR A 226 37.15 -25.66 23.87
C TYR A 226 37.07 -24.98 22.51
N MET A 227 37.07 -23.66 22.49
CA MET A 227 37.12 -22.89 21.26
C MET A 227 38.36 -22.01 21.19
N LEU A 228 39.01 -22.05 20.04
CA LEU A 228 40.09 -21.15 19.66
C LEU A 228 39.67 -20.37 18.41
N ILE A 229 39.51 -19.05 18.55
CA ILE A 229 38.95 -18.18 17.51
C ILE A 229 40.00 -17.17 17.08
N ASN A 230 40.23 -17.02 15.77
CA ASN A 230 41.20 -16.09 15.17
C ASN A 230 40.71 -14.63 15.14
N LEU A 231 39.93 -14.23 16.15
CA LEU A 231 39.38 -12.88 16.29
C LEU A 231 39.58 -12.41 17.72
N SER A 232 39.63 -11.08 17.87
CA SER A 232 39.60 -10.45 19.18
C SER A 232 38.15 -10.14 19.54
N LEU A 233 37.44 -11.10 20.12
CA LEU A 233 36.05 -10.91 20.51
C LEU A 233 35.95 -9.97 21.72
N SER A 234 35.00 -9.04 21.67
CA SER A 234 34.64 -8.21 22.81
C SER A 234 33.80 -9.01 23.83
N SER A 235 33.61 -8.47 25.03
CA SER A 235 32.68 -9.06 26.00
C SER A 235 31.24 -9.12 25.49
N ASP A 236 30.86 -8.16 24.64
CA ASP A 236 29.52 -8.09 24.06
C ASP A 236 29.35 -9.18 23.00
N ASP A 237 30.34 -9.40 22.12
CA ASP A 237 30.33 -10.51 21.15
C ASP A 237 30.23 -11.87 21.86
N ILE A 238 30.99 -12.05 22.95
CA ILE A 238 30.96 -13.28 23.75
C ILE A 238 29.60 -13.43 24.45
N THR A 239 29.02 -12.35 24.95
CA THR A 239 27.72 -12.39 25.62
C THR A 239 26.61 -12.73 24.63
N GLU A 240 26.58 -12.04 23.50
CA GLU A 240 25.55 -12.15 22.48
C GLU A 240 25.60 -13.48 21.74
N HIS A 241 26.76 -13.88 21.25
CA HIS A 241 26.88 -15.02 20.34
C HIS A 241 27.26 -16.34 21.02
N ILE A 242 27.80 -16.31 22.25
CA ILE A 242 28.30 -17.53 22.91
C ILE A 242 27.57 -17.80 24.23
N TRP A 243 27.42 -16.79 25.09
CA TRP A 243 26.82 -16.97 26.42
C TRP A 243 25.29 -17.03 26.40
N ASN A 244 24.64 -16.09 25.71
CA ASN A 244 23.17 -15.99 25.70
C ASN A 244 22.49 -17.12 24.92
N ASN A 245 23.24 -17.84 24.09
CA ASN A 245 22.76 -19.03 23.37
C ASN A 245 22.50 -20.26 24.28
N GLY A 246 22.58 -20.08 25.61
CA GLY A 246 22.06 -21.04 26.59
C GLY A 246 23.03 -22.18 26.91
N ASP A 247 22.62 -23.05 27.84
CA ASP A 247 23.42 -24.11 28.46
C ASP A 247 23.97 -25.11 27.46
N GLY A 248 25.08 -24.73 26.84
CA GLY A 248 25.94 -25.59 26.10
C GLY A 248 25.71 -25.59 24.61
N VAL A 249 26.64 -24.92 23.93
CA VAL A 249 26.71 -24.92 22.49
C VAL A 249 27.72 -25.98 22.08
N ALA A 250 27.25 -27.09 21.50
CA ALA A 250 28.14 -28.00 20.78
C ALA A 250 28.72 -27.22 19.59
N CYS A 251 29.96 -27.52 19.20
CA CYS A 251 30.63 -26.81 18.10
C CYS A 251 29.83 -26.78 16.78
N ASP A 252 28.97 -27.77 16.57
CA ASP A 252 28.11 -27.89 15.39
C ASP A 252 26.79 -27.07 15.54
N ASP A 253 26.35 -26.76 16.77
CA ASP A 253 25.09 -26.06 17.08
C ASP A 253 25.25 -24.53 17.19
N ILE A 254 26.47 -24.00 17.11
CA ILE A 254 26.70 -22.54 17.27
C ILE A 254 26.11 -21.75 16.09
N PHE A 255 25.86 -22.40 14.94
CA PHE A 255 25.50 -21.73 13.69
C PHE A 255 24.61 -22.58 12.77
N GLU A 256 23.56 -23.24 13.29
CA GLU A 256 22.49 -23.66 12.39
C GLU A 256 21.80 -22.40 11.86
N ALA A 257 22.26 -21.97 10.68
CA ALA A 257 21.64 -20.93 9.88
C ALA A 257 20.14 -21.21 9.77
N ASP A 258 19.31 -20.31 10.31
CA ASP A 258 17.88 -20.39 10.07
C ASP A 258 17.62 -20.15 8.58
N ALA A 259 17.30 -21.24 7.89
CA ALA A 259 17.03 -21.25 6.46
C ALA A 259 15.53 -21.18 6.15
N THR A 260 14.66 -21.12 7.16
CA THR A 260 13.21 -21.07 7.00
C THR A 260 12.76 -19.61 7.03
N PRO A 261 12.21 -19.06 5.93
CA PRO A 261 11.74 -17.68 5.97
C PRO A 261 10.49 -17.52 6.84
N PRO A 262 10.28 -16.33 7.43
CA PRO A 262 9.08 -16.06 8.21
C PRO A 262 7.82 -16.22 7.37
N THR A 263 6.73 -16.65 7.99
CA THR A 263 5.42 -16.72 7.34
C THR A 263 4.60 -15.47 7.65
N ILE A 264 4.17 -14.75 6.61
CA ILE A 264 3.34 -13.56 6.72
C ILE A 264 1.88 -13.92 6.49
N THR A 265 1.00 -13.57 7.44
CA THR A 265 -0.46 -13.72 7.32
C THR A 265 -1.13 -12.35 7.34
N LEU A 266 -1.70 -11.93 6.21
CA LEU A 266 -2.42 -10.66 6.10
C LEU A 266 -3.80 -10.75 6.75
N ILE A 267 -4.09 -9.81 7.65
CA ILE A 267 -5.38 -9.70 8.33
C ILE A 267 -6.26 -8.65 7.63
N ALA A 268 -5.71 -7.46 7.37
CA ALA A 268 -6.43 -6.36 6.73
C ALA A 268 -5.48 -5.32 6.09
N PRO A 269 -5.92 -4.55 5.07
CA PRO A 269 -7.04 -4.89 4.22
C PRO A 269 -6.72 -6.16 3.41
N LYS A 270 -7.73 -6.83 2.87
CA LYS A 270 -7.47 -8.00 2.01
C LYS A 270 -6.73 -7.62 0.74
N ASN A 271 -6.02 -8.57 0.16
CA ASN A 271 -5.42 -8.36 -1.15
C ASN A 271 -6.51 -8.02 -2.20
N ASN A 272 -6.21 -7.12 -3.13
CA ASN A 272 -7.15 -6.56 -4.11
C ASN A 272 -8.29 -5.72 -3.50
N THR A 273 -8.16 -5.26 -2.25
CA THR A 273 -9.12 -4.30 -1.68
C THR A 273 -9.02 -2.95 -2.38
N ARG A 274 -10.19 -2.32 -2.59
CA ARG A 274 -10.33 -0.92 -3.01
C ARG A 274 -10.68 -0.09 -1.80
N ASN A 275 -10.02 1.04 -1.62
CA ASN A 275 -10.28 1.96 -0.53
C ASN A 275 -10.04 3.39 -1.00
N ASN A 276 -10.64 4.34 -0.29
CA ASN A 276 -10.67 5.76 -0.57
C ASN A 276 -10.10 6.60 0.58
N THR A 277 -9.68 5.94 1.67
CA THR A 277 -9.15 6.57 2.87
C THR A 277 -7.65 6.34 2.98
N ILE A 278 -6.95 7.42 3.32
CA ILE A 278 -5.60 7.42 3.87
C ILE A 278 -5.62 8.22 5.18
N PRO A 279 -4.78 7.88 6.18
CA PRO A 279 -3.81 6.78 6.18
C PRO A 279 -4.49 5.39 6.19
N LEU A 280 -3.91 4.44 5.46
CA LEU A 280 -4.36 3.04 5.47
C LEU A 280 -3.47 2.24 6.42
N ASN A 281 -4.08 1.59 7.40
CA ASN A 281 -3.41 0.61 8.25
C ASN A 281 -3.45 -0.77 7.58
N ILE A 282 -2.29 -1.38 7.43
CA ILE A 282 -2.11 -2.76 6.96
C ILE A 282 -1.80 -3.61 8.19
N THR A 283 -2.79 -4.41 8.60
CA THR A 283 -2.73 -5.33 9.71
C THR A 283 -2.28 -6.72 9.25
N PHE A 284 -1.25 -7.28 9.86
CA PHE A 284 -0.74 -8.62 9.56
C PHE A 284 -0.14 -9.29 10.80
N GLN A 285 0.04 -10.61 10.70
CA GLN A 285 0.78 -11.44 11.63
C GLN A 285 2.01 -12.03 10.95
N VAL A 286 3.05 -12.26 11.73
CA VAL A 286 4.27 -12.95 11.33
C VAL A 286 4.50 -14.10 12.28
N SER A 287 4.84 -15.27 11.75
CA SER A 287 5.26 -16.44 12.53
C SER A 287 6.56 -16.97 11.96
N ASP A 288 7.47 -17.37 12.83
CA ASP A 288 8.78 -17.93 12.47
C ASP A 288 9.04 -19.21 13.26
N ASP A 289 10.03 -20.00 12.86
CA ASP A 289 10.56 -21.12 13.65
C ASP A 289 11.71 -20.71 14.57
N SER A 290 12.38 -19.57 14.32
CA SER A 290 13.26 -18.94 15.31
C SER A 290 12.47 -18.22 16.42
N ALA A 291 13.12 -17.83 17.52
CA ALA A 291 12.49 -17.03 18.59
C ALA A 291 12.74 -15.53 18.45
N PHE A 292 13.33 -15.08 17.34
CA PHE A 292 13.82 -13.72 17.17
C PHE A 292 12.72 -12.75 16.74
N ASP A 293 12.94 -11.48 17.07
CA ASP A 293 12.13 -10.38 16.55
C ASP A 293 12.32 -10.31 15.03
N ASN A 294 11.23 -10.06 14.31
CA ASN A 294 11.22 -9.95 12.85
C ASN A 294 11.19 -8.47 12.43
N ASP A 295 11.98 -8.08 11.43
CA ASP A 295 11.97 -6.73 10.87
C ASP A 295 11.10 -6.72 9.61
N CYS A 296 9.98 -5.97 9.60
CA CYS A 296 9.15 -5.85 8.40
C CYS A 296 9.11 -4.44 7.81
N VAL A 297 9.01 -4.42 6.48
CA VAL A 297 9.06 -3.24 5.64
C VAL A 297 7.84 -3.25 4.71
N LEU A 298 7.08 -2.16 4.72
CA LEU A 298 6.06 -1.87 3.73
C LEU A 298 6.65 -0.97 2.66
N SER A 299 6.72 -1.44 1.42
CA SER A 299 7.35 -0.72 0.32
C SER A 299 6.61 -0.90 -1.00
N ASN A 300 7.03 -0.17 -2.03
CA ASN A 300 6.82 -0.54 -3.43
C ASN A 300 8.19 -0.69 -4.12
N SER A 301 8.23 -0.79 -5.45
CA SER A 301 9.48 -0.96 -6.19
C SER A 301 10.52 0.18 -6.03
N THR A 302 10.13 1.36 -5.51
CA THR A 302 11.03 2.52 -5.41
C THR A 302 11.00 3.24 -4.06
N THR A 303 10.04 2.95 -3.19
CA THR A 303 9.72 3.76 -2.01
C THR A 303 9.38 2.85 -0.83
N ILE A 304 9.98 3.14 0.33
CA ILE A 304 9.59 2.55 1.61
C ILE A 304 8.57 3.49 2.26
N PHE A 305 7.43 2.94 2.66
CA PHE A 305 6.34 3.68 3.29
C PHE A 305 6.41 3.63 4.81
N ASP A 306 6.69 2.45 5.36
CA ASP A 306 6.74 2.22 6.80
C ASP A 306 7.61 1.00 7.15
N THR A 307 8.12 0.95 8.37
CA THR A 307 9.00 -0.12 8.89
C THR A 307 8.71 -0.38 10.36
N GLY A 308 8.83 -1.62 10.83
CA GLY A 308 8.70 -1.97 12.25
C GLY A 308 9.48 -3.22 12.63
N ILE A 309 9.65 -3.41 13.95
CA ILE A 309 10.24 -4.60 14.57
C ILE A 309 9.10 -5.35 15.29
N PHE A 310 9.04 -6.67 15.14
CA PHE A 310 7.84 -7.46 15.40
C PHE A 310 8.08 -8.69 16.25
N VAL A 311 7.18 -8.89 17.22
CA VAL A 311 7.11 -10.09 18.08
C VAL A 311 6.13 -11.07 17.47
N GLN A 312 6.53 -12.33 17.31
CA GLN A 312 5.73 -13.31 16.57
C GLN A 312 4.29 -13.52 17.10
N ASN A 313 3.39 -13.88 16.18
CA ASN A 313 1.99 -14.24 16.42
C ASN A 313 1.13 -13.13 17.08
N VAL A 314 1.50 -11.86 16.87
CA VAL A 314 0.74 -10.68 17.32
C VAL A 314 0.29 -9.85 16.11
N ASP A 315 -0.90 -9.25 16.18
CA ASP A 315 -1.40 -8.34 15.15
C ASP A 315 -0.59 -7.04 15.14
N PHE A 316 0.01 -6.72 14.00
CA PHE A 316 0.76 -5.48 13.80
C PHE A 316 0.22 -4.64 12.69
N ASN A 317 0.46 -3.33 12.77
CA ASN A 317 0.02 -2.35 11.79
C ASN A 317 1.21 -1.61 11.21
N LEU A 318 1.38 -1.70 9.89
CA LEU A 318 2.18 -0.75 9.11
C LEU A 318 1.22 0.20 8.40
N THR A 319 1.60 1.48 8.30
CA THR A 319 0.71 2.53 7.81
C THR A 319 1.18 3.08 6.47
N LEU A 320 0.34 2.96 5.45
CA LEU A 320 0.50 3.75 4.23
C LEU A 320 0.02 5.18 4.51
N ALA A 321 0.97 6.05 4.88
CA ALA A 321 0.71 7.44 5.21
C ALA A 321 0.44 8.33 3.98
N GLU A 322 -0.14 9.52 4.21
CA GLU A 322 -0.34 10.58 3.22
C GLU A 322 1.02 11.11 2.70
N GLY A 323 1.57 10.43 1.69
CA GLY A 323 2.81 10.83 1.03
C GLY A 323 2.60 11.81 -0.12
N GLU A 324 1.46 11.77 -0.81
CA GLU A 324 1.17 12.64 -1.95
C GLU A 324 -0.30 13.07 -1.92
N ASN A 325 -0.55 14.33 -1.56
CA ASN A 325 -1.85 14.96 -1.71
C ASN A 325 -2.21 14.97 -3.20
N THR A 326 -3.38 14.43 -3.56
CA THR A 326 -3.93 14.25 -4.92
C THR A 326 -3.37 13.06 -5.71
N ILE A 327 -3.60 11.84 -5.24
CA ILE A 327 -3.38 10.63 -6.05
C ILE A 327 -4.62 10.43 -6.94
N SER A 328 -4.48 10.71 -8.23
CA SER A 328 -5.29 10.07 -9.28
C SER A 328 -5.17 8.56 -9.10
N GLN A 329 -6.30 7.87 -9.03
CA GLN A 329 -6.42 6.41 -8.88
C GLN A 329 -5.13 5.65 -9.20
N LYS A 330 -4.46 5.13 -8.17
CA LYS A 330 -3.18 4.42 -8.34
C LYS A 330 -3.33 3.00 -7.85
N PHE A 331 -3.09 2.06 -8.76
CA PHE A 331 -2.77 0.69 -8.41
C PHE A 331 -1.40 0.69 -7.75
N LEU A 332 -1.38 0.51 -6.44
CA LEU A 332 -0.19 0.34 -5.64
C LEU A 332 0.07 -1.16 -5.51
N ASN A 333 1.11 -1.62 -6.19
CA ASN A 333 1.71 -2.92 -5.90
C ASN A 333 2.63 -2.71 -4.70
N LEU A 334 2.12 -3.01 -3.51
CA LEU A 334 2.84 -2.91 -2.27
C LEU A 334 3.50 -4.26 -1.95
N ASN A 335 4.74 -4.21 -1.51
CA ASN A 335 5.47 -5.36 -1.00
C ASN A 335 5.52 -5.21 0.52
N LEU A 336 4.95 -6.18 1.23
CA LEU A 336 5.18 -6.37 2.66
C LEU A 336 6.26 -7.44 2.79
N THR A 337 7.47 -7.03 3.17
CA THR A 337 8.62 -7.93 3.33
C THR A 337 8.99 -8.01 4.79
N CYS A 338 9.12 -9.21 5.34
CA CYS A 338 9.61 -9.46 6.70
C CYS A 338 10.92 -10.25 6.62
N PHE A 339 11.89 -9.83 7.42
CA PHE A 339 13.21 -10.44 7.56
C PHE A 339 13.30 -11.09 8.94
N ASP A 340 13.81 -12.31 8.99
CA ASP A 340 14.33 -12.85 10.24
C ASP A 340 15.65 -12.12 10.55
N ASN A 341 15.79 -11.64 11.78
CA ASN A 341 17.00 -10.97 12.25
C ASN A 341 18.20 -11.93 12.40
N ALA A 342 18.01 -13.25 12.26
CA ALA A 342 19.09 -14.24 12.27
C ALA A 342 20.01 -14.14 11.04
N GLU A 343 19.49 -13.80 9.84
CA GLU A 343 20.29 -13.65 8.63
C GLU A 343 19.75 -12.59 7.66
N LEU A 344 20.63 -11.71 7.17
CA LEU A 344 20.28 -10.59 6.27
C LEU A 344 19.58 -10.98 4.95
N ASN A 345 19.45 -12.27 4.64
CA ASN A 345 18.86 -12.78 3.41
C ASN A 345 17.64 -13.71 3.61
N ASN A 346 17.29 -14.05 4.85
CA ASN A 346 16.15 -14.92 5.11
C ASN A 346 14.88 -14.07 5.26
N SER A 347 14.06 -14.02 4.20
CA SER A 347 12.89 -13.13 4.16
C SER A 347 11.72 -13.70 3.37
N ALA A 348 10.51 -13.30 3.77
CA ALA A 348 9.30 -13.52 3.01
C ALA A 348 8.72 -12.20 2.52
N THR A 349 8.15 -12.23 1.31
CA THR A 349 7.46 -11.06 0.74
C THR A 349 6.05 -11.43 0.31
N MET A 350 5.08 -10.66 0.79
CA MET A 350 3.70 -10.72 0.33
C MET A 350 3.41 -9.54 -0.59
N LEU A 351 2.91 -9.83 -1.80
CA LEU A 351 2.42 -8.83 -2.73
C LEU A 351 0.97 -8.44 -2.39
N LEU A 352 0.80 -7.17 -2.05
CA LEU A 352 -0.46 -6.50 -1.78
C LEU A 352 -0.82 -5.63 -2.99
N ASN A 353 -1.76 -6.09 -3.80
CA ASN A 353 -2.37 -5.29 -4.85
C ASN A 353 -3.47 -4.44 -4.23
N TYR A 354 -3.30 -3.13 -4.28
CA TYR A 354 -4.21 -2.18 -3.65
C TYR A 354 -4.58 -1.07 -4.63
N THR A 355 -5.85 -0.69 -4.66
CA THR A 355 -6.32 0.46 -5.46
C THR A 355 -6.79 1.54 -4.51
N LEU A 356 -6.11 2.69 -4.53
CA LEU A 356 -6.57 3.89 -3.85
C LEU A 356 -7.34 4.75 -4.84
N ASP A 357 -8.61 5.04 -4.56
CA ASP A 357 -9.39 6.03 -5.30
C ASP A 357 -10.10 7.01 -4.36
N ASN A 358 -9.82 8.30 -4.52
CA ASN A 358 -10.46 9.37 -3.78
C ASN A 358 -10.90 10.54 -4.67
N ILE A 359 -11.07 10.32 -5.98
CA ILE A 359 -11.45 11.38 -6.92
C ILE A 359 -12.85 11.10 -7.47
N ASP A 360 -13.72 12.10 -7.41
CA ASP A 360 -15.05 12.03 -8.01
C ASP A 360 -14.97 12.04 -9.56
N PRO A 361 -15.89 11.36 -10.25
CA PRO A 361 -15.95 11.37 -11.71
C PRO A 361 -16.00 12.78 -12.28
N VAL A 362 -15.40 13.00 -13.44
CA VAL A 362 -15.41 14.33 -14.09
C VAL A 362 -16.44 14.38 -15.20
N ILE A 363 -17.48 15.20 -15.01
CA ILE A 363 -18.53 15.45 -16.00
C ILE A 363 -18.21 16.70 -16.83
N THR A 364 -18.27 16.55 -18.15
CA THR A 364 -18.15 17.65 -19.12
C THR A 364 -19.43 17.73 -19.96
N PRO A 365 -20.37 18.63 -19.62
CA PRO A 365 -21.54 18.89 -20.46
C PRO A 365 -21.10 19.53 -21.79
N ILE A 366 -21.56 18.97 -22.92
CA ILE A 366 -21.25 19.48 -24.26
C ILE A 366 -22.44 20.29 -24.81
N SER A 367 -23.65 19.75 -24.68
CA SER A 367 -24.89 20.39 -25.16
C SER A 367 -26.09 19.89 -24.35
N PRO A 368 -27.10 20.73 -24.06
CA PRO A 368 -27.13 22.17 -24.32
C PRO A 368 -26.16 22.93 -23.42
N GLY A 369 -25.62 24.04 -23.93
CA GLY A 369 -24.81 24.95 -23.14
C GLY A 369 -25.65 25.65 -22.06
N ASN A 370 -25.02 26.05 -20.96
CA ASN A 370 -25.73 26.74 -19.88
C ASN A 370 -26.34 28.06 -20.39
N LEU A 371 -27.63 28.26 -20.11
CA LEU A 371 -28.47 29.39 -20.54
C LEU A 371 -28.67 29.48 -22.07
N GLN A 372 -28.48 28.38 -22.81
CA GLN A 372 -28.78 28.36 -24.24
C GLN A 372 -30.29 28.45 -24.47
N GLN A 373 -30.71 29.24 -25.47
CA GLN A 373 -32.12 29.39 -25.84
C GLN A 373 -32.42 28.64 -27.14
N PHE A 374 -33.54 27.92 -27.17
CA PHE A 374 -34.02 27.21 -28.35
C PHE A 374 -35.42 27.69 -28.71
N ASN A 375 -35.60 28.11 -29.96
CA ASN A 375 -36.91 28.41 -30.51
C ASN A 375 -37.50 27.11 -31.10
N LYS A 376 -38.51 26.56 -30.41
CA LYS A 376 -39.13 25.28 -30.81
C LYS A 376 -39.88 25.33 -32.16
N GLU A 377 -40.14 26.52 -32.70
CA GLU A 377 -40.71 26.69 -34.05
C GLU A 377 -39.65 26.59 -35.16
N ILE A 378 -38.36 26.76 -34.82
CA ILE A 378 -37.24 26.72 -35.77
C ILE A 378 -36.47 25.41 -35.63
N VAL A 379 -36.27 24.96 -34.39
CA VAL A 379 -35.46 23.78 -34.04
C VAL A 379 -36.40 22.75 -33.40
N PRO A 380 -36.80 21.67 -34.12
CA PRO A 380 -37.72 20.68 -33.59
C PRO A 380 -37.08 19.75 -32.55
N SER A 381 -35.74 19.62 -32.55
CA SER A 381 -35.02 18.81 -31.58
C SER A 381 -33.66 19.41 -31.19
N ILE A 382 -33.22 19.14 -29.96
CA ILE A 382 -31.91 19.56 -29.44
C ILE A 382 -31.04 18.34 -29.15
N SER A 383 -29.72 18.49 -29.27
CA SER A 383 -28.76 17.47 -28.85
C SER A 383 -28.46 17.60 -27.36
N VAL A 384 -28.57 16.51 -26.63
CA VAL A 384 -28.18 16.38 -25.23
C VAL A 384 -26.95 15.48 -25.19
N ASN A 385 -25.80 16.13 -25.12
CA ASN A 385 -24.48 15.52 -25.21
C ASN A 385 -23.67 15.85 -23.96
N ALA A 386 -23.06 14.84 -23.36
CA ALA A 386 -22.14 15.02 -22.25
C ALA A 386 -21.15 13.86 -22.21
N LEU A 387 -20.00 14.12 -21.59
CA LEU A 387 -18.98 13.12 -21.31
C LEU A 387 -18.81 12.98 -19.81
N CYS A 388 -18.60 11.75 -19.35
CA CYS A 388 -18.06 11.47 -18.03
C CYS A 388 -16.77 10.68 -18.16
N ASN A 389 -15.75 11.07 -17.40
CA ASN A 389 -14.46 10.38 -17.36
C ASN A 389 -14.11 9.97 -15.92
N ASP A 390 -13.64 8.73 -15.77
CA ASP A 390 -13.14 8.09 -14.54
C ASP A 390 -12.43 6.76 -14.89
N ASP A 391 -11.85 6.01 -13.97
CA ASP A 391 -11.22 4.69 -14.23
C ASP A 391 -11.65 3.59 -13.23
N PRO A 392 -12.81 2.93 -13.44
CA PRO A 392 -13.77 3.12 -14.53
C PRO A 392 -14.94 4.03 -14.13
N VAL A 393 -15.63 4.61 -15.11
CA VAL A 393 -17.00 5.12 -14.95
C VAL A 393 -17.96 3.93 -14.91
N PHE A 394 -18.83 3.94 -13.91
CA PHE A 394 -19.78 2.88 -13.66
C PHE A 394 -21.16 3.16 -14.24
N SER A 395 -21.67 4.37 -14.02
CA SER A 395 -22.97 4.78 -14.53
C SER A 395 -22.95 6.27 -14.86
N PHE A 396 -23.55 6.60 -15.99
CA PHE A 396 -23.78 7.97 -16.41
C PHE A 396 -25.26 8.15 -16.79
N ASN A 397 -25.95 9.05 -16.08
CA ASN A 397 -27.36 9.38 -16.25
C ASN A 397 -27.51 10.86 -16.58
N VAL A 398 -28.41 11.18 -17.51
CA VAL A 398 -28.85 12.55 -17.78
C VAL A 398 -30.36 12.64 -17.62
N THR A 399 -30.78 13.39 -16.61
CA THR A 399 -32.21 13.68 -16.34
C THR A 399 -32.53 15.12 -16.70
N ILE A 400 -33.62 15.34 -17.43
CA ILE A 400 -34.10 16.68 -17.79
C ILE A 400 -35.33 17.00 -16.95
N PHE A 401 -35.28 18.10 -16.22
CA PHE A 401 -36.37 18.63 -15.41
C PHE A 401 -37.01 19.84 -16.10
N ASN A 402 -38.34 19.92 -16.04
CA ASN A 402 -39.06 21.12 -16.46
C ASN A 402 -39.00 22.22 -15.39
N SER A 403 -39.61 23.37 -15.67
CA SER A 403 -39.66 24.52 -14.75
C SER A 403 -40.41 24.28 -13.43
N THR A 404 -41.05 23.11 -13.27
CA THR A 404 -41.75 22.66 -12.05
C THR A 404 -41.02 21.52 -11.34
N ASP A 405 -39.76 21.24 -11.70
CA ASP A 405 -38.94 20.14 -11.19
C ASP A 405 -39.50 18.73 -11.42
N GLN A 406 -40.40 18.58 -12.41
CA GLN A 406 -40.87 17.27 -12.85
C GLN A 406 -39.93 16.70 -13.91
N ILE A 407 -39.65 15.39 -13.80
CA ILE A 407 -38.85 14.65 -14.79
C ILE A 407 -39.57 14.70 -16.14
N PHE A 408 -38.87 15.21 -17.14
CA PHE A 408 -39.34 15.32 -18.52
C PHE A 408 -38.76 14.22 -19.42
N SER A 409 -37.47 13.92 -19.27
CA SER A 409 -36.76 12.88 -20.03
C SER A 409 -35.58 12.35 -19.22
N GLU A 410 -35.21 11.11 -19.46
CA GLU A 410 -34.08 10.44 -18.79
C GLU A 410 -33.34 9.57 -19.81
N VAL A 411 -32.00 9.64 -19.79
CA VAL A 411 -31.12 8.84 -20.65
C VAL A 411 -30.03 8.24 -19.78
N ASP A 412 -29.91 6.92 -19.83
CA ASP A 412 -28.93 6.14 -19.08
C ASP A 412 -27.90 5.51 -20.00
N ASN A 413 -26.63 5.56 -19.59
CA ASN A 413 -25.55 4.77 -20.15
C ASN A 413 -24.85 4.02 -19.00
N ILE A 414 -24.97 2.69 -18.99
CA ILE A 414 -24.55 1.81 -17.87
C ILE A 414 -23.37 0.84 -18.18
N PRO A 415 -22.67 0.85 -19.34
CA PRO A 415 -21.49 0.00 -19.48
C PRO A 415 -20.36 0.54 -18.59
N VAL A 416 -19.58 -0.36 -18.00
CA VAL A 416 -18.38 0.02 -17.25
C VAL A 416 -17.27 0.35 -18.24
N ASN A 417 -16.79 1.60 -18.25
CA ASN A 417 -15.73 2.06 -19.14
C ASN A 417 -15.03 3.28 -18.55
N ASN A 418 -13.81 3.59 -18.98
CA ASN A 418 -13.06 4.74 -18.45
C ASN A 418 -13.63 6.08 -18.95
N GLN A 419 -14.53 6.02 -19.93
CA GLN A 419 -15.24 7.17 -20.45
C GLN A 419 -16.61 6.72 -20.94
N LEU A 420 -17.64 7.44 -20.49
CA LEU A 420 -19.00 7.29 -21.00
C LEU A 420 -19.46 8.57 -21.67
N GLU A 421 -20.03 8.42 -22.86
CA GLU A 421 -20.68 9.50 -23.59
C GLU A 421 -22.18 9.26 -23.61
N ILE A 422 -22.96 10.30 -23.30
CA ILE A 422 -24.36 10.35 -23.64
C ILE A 422 -24.47 11.25 -24.88
N SER A 423 -25.09 10.73 -25.93
CA SER A 423 -25.38 11.46 -27.17
C SER A 423 -26.81 11.14 -27.59
N SER A 424 -27.74 12.02 -27.23
CA SER A 424 -29.18 11.80 -27.45
C SER A 424 -29.82 13.03 -28.10
N SER A 425 -30.93 12.82 -28.82
CA SER A 425 -31.72 13.90 -29.41
C SER A 425 -33.06 14.01 -28.67
N LEU A 426 -33.38 15.21 -28.19
CA LEU A 426 -34.61 15.52 -27.50
C LEU A 426 -35.55 16.29 -28.44
N ASP A 427 -36.71 15.72 -28.76
CA ASP A 427 -37.77 16.43 -29.48
C ASP A 427 -38.41 17.50 -28.57
N ILE A 428 -38.33 18.76 -28.99
CA ILE A 428 -38.83 19.92 -28.24
C ILE A 428 -40.13 20.50 -28.80
N THR A 429 -40.73 19.89 -29.82
CA THR A 429 -41.94 20.40 -30.50
C THR A 429 -43.14 20.51 -29.55
N ASN A 430 -43.33 19.51 -28.68
CA ASN A 430 -44.43 19.43 -27.73
C ASN A 430 -44.08 19.92 -26.33
N ILE A 431 -42.86 20.46 -26.15
CA ILE A 431 -42.37 20.92 -24.84
C ILE A 431 -42.96 22.31 -24.53
N GLY A 432 -43.32 22.52 -23.25
CA GLY A 432 -43.81 23.80 -22.76
C GLY A 432 -42.72 24.89 -22.80
N LEU A 433 -43.13 26.15 -22.90
CA LEU A 433 -42.17 27.26 -22.82
C LEU A 433 -41.61 27.38 -21.40
N GLY A 434 -40.36 27.84 -21.29
CA GLY A 434 -39.71 28.14 -20.01
C GLY A 434 -38.33 27.49 -19.87
N ASN A 435 -37.82 27.55 -18.63
CA ASN A 435 -36.51 27.01 -18.29
C ASN A 435 -36.58 25.52 -17.99
N TYR A 436 -35.55 24.80 -18.44
CA TYR A 436 -35.34 23.38 -18.20
C TYR A 436 -33.94 23.19 -17.60
N THR A 437 -33.82 22.24 -16.69
CA THR A 437 -32.56 21.87 -16.06
C THR A 437 -32.15 20.49 -16.55
N VAL A 438 -30.97 20.37 -17.14
CA VAL A 438 -30.34 19.10 -17.49
C VAL A 438 -29.38 18.75 -16.37
N ARG A 439 -29.73 17.73 -15.59
CA ARG A 439 -28.89 17.18 -14.53
C ARG A 439 -28.12 16.00 -15.07
N HIS A 440 -26.81 16.15 -15.09
CA HIS A 440 -25.85 15.11 -15.42
C HIS A 440 -25.39 14.47 -14.12
N ARG A 441 -25.51 13.15 -13.97
CA ARG A 441 -25.05 12.40 -12.80
C ARG A 441 -24.14 11.29 -13.26
N CYS A 442 -22.92 11.28 -12.78
CA CYS A 442 -21.95 10.26 -13.11
C CYS A 442 -21.40 9.64 -11.83
N SER A 443 -21.17 8.35 -11.87
CA SER A 443 -20.65 7.57 -10.76
C SER A 443 -19.56 6.62 -11.20
N ASP A 444 -18.59 6.42 -10.31
CA ASP A 444 -17.55 5.40 -10.41
C ASP A 444 -17.94 4.18 -9.54
N PRO A 445 -17.21 3.04 -9.58
CA PRO A 445 -17.48 1.90 -8.71
C PRO A 445 -16.92 2.09 -7.28
N HIS A 446 -16.39 3.25 -6.94
CA HIS A 446 -15.70 3.48 -5.68
C HIS A 446 -16.67 4.01 -4.63
N THR A 447 -16.38 3.64 -3.38
CA THR A 447 -17.20 4.04 -2.25
C THR A 447 -16.93 5.50 -1.90
N LYS A 448 -17.89 6.23 -1.34
CA LYS A 448 -17.60 7.50 -0.66
C LYS A 448 -16.77 7.27 0.61
N GLN A 449 -15.88 8.21 0.91
CA GLN A 449 -14.99 8.14 2.09
C GLN A 449 -15.76 8.02 3.42
N SER A 450 -16.93 8.66 3.49
CA SER A 450 -17.83 8.54 4.61
C SER A 450 -19.26 8.45 4.12
N ILE A 451 -20.00 7.46 4.61
CA ILE A 451 -21.42 7.32 4.34
C ILE A 451 -22.25 7.78 5.54
N PRO A 452 -23.43 8.38 5.29
CA PRO A 452 -24.32 8.78 6.38
C PRO A 452 -24.86 7.56 7.14
N ASN A 453 -25.49 7.81 8.29
CA ASN A 453 -26.24 6.75 8.96
C ASN A 453 -27.49 6.42 8.12
N TYR A 454 -27.67 5.15 7.80
CA TYR A 454 -28.86 4.63 7.16
C TYR A 454 -29.82 4.18 8.27
N ASN A 455 -31.11 4.24 8.00
CA ASN A 455 -32.09 3.57 8.84
C ASN A 455 -32.18 2.12 8.40
N VAL A 456 -31.50 1.23 9.12
CA VAL A 456 -31.43 -0.21 8.81
C VAL A 456 -32.34 -0.98 9.77
N ASN A 457 -33.20 -1.83 9.22
CA ASN A 457 -34.21 -2.57 9.97
C ASN A 457 -34.18 -4.07 9.66
N LYS A 458 -34.38 -4.91 10.68
CA LYS A 458 -34.65 -6.35 10.49
C LYS A 458 -36.13 -6.55 10.17
N ASN A 459 -36.44 -7.29 9.10
CA ASN A 459 -37.77 -7.84 8.86
C ASN A 459 -37.75 -9.33 9.22
N ILE A 460 -38.18 -9.63 10.45
CA ILE A 460 -38.11 -10.98 11.07
C ILE A 460 -38.94 -11.99 10.29
N SER A 461 -40.13 -11.61 9.81
CA SER A 461 -40.98 -12.52 9.04
C SER A 461 -40.41 -12.89 7.67
N GLY A 462 -39.55 -12.03 7.12
CA GLY A 462 -38.93 -12.23 5.81
C GLY A 462 -37.50 -12.76 5.87
N ASN A 463 -36.88 -12.88 7.05
CA ASN A 463 -35.43 -13.09 7.20
C ASN A 463 -34.63 -12.12 6.30
N SER A 464 -34.96 -10.83 6.38
CA SER A 464 -34.36 -9.82 5.51
C SER A 464 -33.88 -8.61 6.28
N ILE A 465 -32.92 -7.91 5.69
CA ILE A 465 -32.39 -6.63 6.13
C ILE A 465 -32.86 -5.57 5.13
N VAL A 466 -33.44 -4.49 5.64
CA VAL A 466 -33.95 -3.36 4.86
C VAL A 466 -33.09 -2.14 5.18
N TRP A 467 -32.52 -1.52 4.14
CA TRP A 467 -31.77 -0.27 4.26
C TRP A 467 -32.58 0.88 3.68
N ILE A 468 -32.72 1.95 4.46
CA ILE A 468 -33.32 3.21 4.02
C ILE A 468 -32.27 4.31 4.13
N THR A 469 -31.83 4.85 2.99
CA THR A 469 -30.80 5.89 2.94
C THR A 469 -31.39 7.30 3.08
N PRO A 470 -30.57 8.34 3.37
CA PRO A 470 -31.07 9.72 3.47
C PRO A 470 -31.66 10.27 2.17
N THR A 471 -31.26 9.72 1.01
CA THR A 471 -31.85 10.05 -0.30
C THR A 471 -33.17 9.32 -0.57
N LEU A 472 -33.71 8.66 0.45
CA LEU A 472 -34.92 7.85 0.41
C LEU A 472 -34.82 6.70 -0.61
N ASN A 473 -33.62 6.15 -0.78
CA ASN A 473 -33.42 4.88 -1.44
C ASN A 473 -33.76 3.76 -0.45
N GLU A 474 -34.58 2.79 -0.85
CA GLU A 474 -34.99 1.67 0.00
C GLU A 474 -34.76 0.36 -0.74
N PHE A 475 -33.85 -0.45 -0.22
CA PHE A 475 -33.57 -1.79 -0.74
C PHE A 475 -33.56 -2.83 0.38
N GLU A 476 -33.92 -4.05 0.01
CA GLU A 476 -34.10 -5.19 0.89
C GLU A 476 -33.29 -6.38 0.35
N PHE A 477 -32.46 -6.95 1.21
CA PHE A 477 -31.73 -8.19 0.92
C PHE A 477 -32.33 -9.29 1.78
N LYS A 478 -32.93 -10.28 1.14
CA LYS A 478 -33.83 -11.24 1.76
C LYS A 478 -33.35 -12.65 1.57
N PHE A 479 -33.26 -13.42 2.65
CA PHE A 479 -32.98 -14.85 2.55
C PHE A 479 -34.22 -15.62 2.05
N SER A 480 -34.08 -16.29 0.92
CA SER A 480 -35.11 -17.16 0.34
C SER A 480 -34.73 -18.63 0.59
N THR A 481 -35.56 -19.35 1.33
CA THR A 481 -35.28 -20.76 1.62
C THR A 481 -35.26 -21.59 0.34
N SER A 482 -34.17 -22.33 0.10
CA SER A 482 -34.12 -23.34 -0.94
C SER A 482 -35.14 -24.46 -0.63
N PRO A 483 -36.04 -24.84 -1.56
CA PRO A 483 -37.03 -25.89 -1.32
C PRO A 483 -36.44 -27.25 -0.93
N LYS A 484 -35.14 -27.47 -1.19
CA LYS A 484 -34.45 -28.74 -0.94
C LYS A 484 -33.85 -28.88 0.46
N ASN A 485 -33.68 -27.79 1.20
CA ASN A 485 -33.10 -27.81 2.55
C ASN A 485 -33.78 -26.72 3.41
N PRO A 486 -34.81 -27.04 4.21
CA PRO A 486 -35.49 -26.09 5.07
C PRO A 486 -34.62 -25.78 6.31
N VAL A 487 -33.50 -25.11 6.08
CA VAL A 487 -32.66 -24.58 7.16
C VAL A 487 -33.17 -23.18 7.49
N SER A 488 -33.31 -22.90 8.78
CA SER A 488 -33.72 -21.60 9.28
C SER A 488 -32.50 -20.72 9.54
N VAL A 489 -32.62 -19.42 9.24
CA VAL A 489 -31.67 -18.41 9.68
C VAL A 489 -31.81 -18.28 11.20
N SER A 490 -30.71 -18.51 11.94
CA SER A 490 -30.70 -18.43 13.41
C SER A 490 -30.60 -16.99 13.88
N ASP A 491 -29.78 -16.18 13.21
CA ASP A 491 -29.62 -14.74 13.41
C ASP A 491 -29.04 -14.09 12.15
N TYR A 492 -29.15 -12.78 12.05
CA TYR A 492 -28.60 -11.97 10.96
C TYR A 492 -28.47 -10.52 11.42
N GLY A 493 -27.52 -9.76 10.90
CA GLY A 493 -27.25 -8.42 11.42
C GLY A 493 -26.41 -7.56 10.48
N TRP A 494 -26.05 -6.36 10.96
CA TRP A 494 -25.19 -5.43 10.22
C TRP A 494 -24.29 -4.66 11.19
N ASN A 495 -23.14 -4.21 10.68
CA ASN A 495 -22.24 -3.30 11.36
C ASN A 495 -21.93 -2.12 10.44
N LYS A 496 -21.83 -0.91 11.01
CA LYS A 496 -21.43 0.28 10.27
C LYS A 496 -19.92 0.48 10.37
N LEU A 497 -19.27 0.65 9.23
CA LEU A 497 -17.92 1.21 9.06
C LEU A 497 -18.02 2.67 8.60
N ASN A 498 -16.88 3.34 8.41
CA ASN A 498 -16.89 4.74 7.95
C ASN A 498 -17.46 4.87 6.53
N ASP A 499 -17.03 4.01 5.62
CA ASP A 499 -17.32 4.05 4.18
C ASP A 499 -18.46 3.09 3.77
N ARG A 500 -18.78 2.08 4.57
CA ARG A 500 -19.78 1.05 4.23
C ARG A 500 -20.48 0.44 5.43
N TYR A 501 -21.51 -0.37 5.18
CA TYR A 501 -22.03 -1.34 6.13
C TYR A 501 -21.54 -2.74 5.73
N THR A 502 -21.17 -3.53 6.73
CA THR A 502 -21.10 -4.99 6.59
C THR A 502 -22.38 -5.62 7.11
N PHE A 503 -22.72 -6.80 6.63
CA PHE A 503 -23.90 -7.51 7.09
C PHE A 503 -23.69 -9.02 7.02
N TRP A 504 -24.40 -9.76 7.85
CA TRP A 504 -24.17 -11.19 8.00
C TRP A 504 -25.46 -11.96 8.21
N TYR A 505 -25.41 -13.25 7.87
CA TYR A 505 -26.45 -14.26 8.10
C TYR A 505 -25.83 -15.48 8.76
N ASN A 506 -26.32 -15.86 9.94
CA ASN A 506 -26.00 -17.11 10.60
C ASN A 506 -27.11 -18.12 10.31
N ILE A 507 -26.75 -19.19 9.62
CA ILE A 507 -27.68 -20.24 9.23
C ILE A 507 -27.52 -21.38 10.24
N ASN A 508 -28.62 -21.93 10.76
CA ASN A 508 -28.61 -22.94 11.82
C ASN A 508 -28.14 -24.33 11.33
N ALA A 509 -26.91 -24.39 10.83
CA ALA A 509 -26.21 -25.56 10.34
C ALA A 509 -24.80 -25.60 10.95
N THR A 510 -24.14 -26.76 10.91
CA THR A 510 -22.76 -26.91 11.40
C THR A 510 -21.82 -26.86 10.19
N ASP A 511 -20.68 -26.19 10.31
CA ASP A 511 -19.60 -26.22 9.31
C ASP A 511 -18.95 -27.63 9.32
N ASP A 512 -19.61 -28.59 8.68
CA ASP A 512 -19.18 -30.00 8.59
C ASP A 512 -18.50 -30.34 7.25
N GLY A 513 -18.19 -29.32 6.44
CA GLY A 513 -17.65 -29.45 5.10
C GLY A 513 -18.68 -29.82 4.03
N THR A 514 -19.96 -29.97 4.40
CA THR A 514 -21.04 -30.14 3.42
C THR A 514 -21.21 -28.85 2.63
N GLU A 515 -21.31 -28.97 1.31
CA GLU A 515 -21.63 -27.84 0.44
C GLU A 515 -23.13 -27.52 0.54
N TYR A 516 -23.44 -26.27 0.86
CA TYR A 516 -24.79 -25.75 0.96
C TYR A 516 -25.06 -24.74 -0.15
N LYS A 517 -26.35 -24.58 -0.49
CA LYS A 517 -26.82 -23.66 -1.51
C LYS A 517 -27.86 -22.72 -0.92
N TRP A 518 -27.46 -21.45 -0.80
CA TRP A 518 -28.21 -20.37 -0.15
C TRP A 518 -28.76 -19.44 -1.22
N THR A 519 -30.05 -19.15 -1.18
CA THR A 519 -30.69 -18.26 -2.15
C THR A 519 -31.10 -16.98 -1.47
N PHE A 520 -30.79 -15.85 -2.09
CA PHE A 520 -31.14 -14.51 -1.64
C PHE A 520 -31.92 -13.80 -2.74
N GLU A 521 -32.78 -12.87 -2.33
CA GLU A 521 -33.47 -11.95 -3.22
C GLU A 521 -33.03 -10.52 -2.85
N LEU A 522 -32.54 -9.77 -3.85
CA LEU A 522 -32.25 -8.35 -3.74
C LEU A 522 -33.32 -7.57 -4.49
N GLU A 523 -34.04 -6.71 -3.76
CA GLU A 523 -35.06 -5.83 -4.31
C GLU A 523 -34.84 -4.37 -3.91
N ASN A 524 -35.32 -3.46 -4.74
CA ASN A 524 -35.34 -2.03 -4.45
C ASN A 524 -36.70 -1.44 -4.79
N LYS A 525 -37.27 -0.67 -3.86
CA LYS A 525 -38.66 -0.18 -3.99
C LYS A 525 -38.78 1.06 -4.87
N LYS A 526 -37.68 1.77 -5.13
CA LYS A 526 -37.71 3.10 -5.77
C LYS A 526 -36.88 3.19 -7.05
N PHE A 527 -35.73 2.52 -7.09
CA PHE A 527 -34.82 2.54 -8.22
C PHE A 527 -34.64 1.12 -8.76
N PRO A 528 -34.40 0.95 -10.07
CA PRO A 528 -34.01 -0.34 -10.59
C PRO A 528 -32.70 -0.81 -9.93
N VAL A 529 -32.61 -2.11 -9.70
CA VAL A 529 -31.35 -2.77 -9.36
C VAL A 529 -30.64 -3.09 -10.68
N THR A 530 -29.35 -2.83 -10.76
CA THR A 530 -28.52 -3.21 -11.91
C THR A 530 -27.40 -4.13 -11.43
N TYR A 531 -27.32 -5.34 -11.98
CA TYR A 531 -26.19 -6.26 -11.77
C TYR A 531 -25.08 -6.01 -12.80
N ILE A 532 -23.82 -6.08 -12.36
CA ILE A 532 -22.64 -5.88 -13.21
C ILE A 532 -21.88 -7.17 -13.34
N GLU A 533 -22.03 -7.81 -14.50
CA GLU A 533 -21.44 -9.11 -14.80
C GLU A 533 -19.91 -9.08 -14.83
N ASP A 534 -19.31 -8.01 -15.35
CA ASP A 534 -17.84 -7.88 -15.52
C ASP A 534 -17.14 -7.21 -14.32
N SER A 535 -17.76 -7.22 -13.14
CA SER A 535 -17.12 -6.70 -11.94
C SER A 535 -16.09 -7.70 -11.39
N LYS A 536 -15.12 -7.22 -10.59
CA LYS A 536 -14.18 -8.10 -9.87
C LYS A 536 -14.82 -8.86 -8.70
N PHE A 537 -16.10 -8.61 -8.41
CA PHE A 537 -16.84 -9.19 -7.30
C PHE A 537 -17.82 -10.23 -7.81
N ASN A 538 -18.08 -11.26 -6.99
CA ASN A 538 -18.99 -12.36 -7.38
C ASN A 538 -20.46 -11.95 -7.50
N GLY A 539 -20.84 -10.82 -6.89
CA GLY A 539 -22.12 -10.16 -7.09
C GLY A 539 -21.96 -8.68 -6.83
N HIS A 540 -22.11 -7.84 -7.84
CA HIS A 540 -21.99 -6.38 -7.71
C HIS A 540 -23.25 -5.72 -8.25
N PHE A 541 -23.96 -5.02 -7.37
CA PHE A 541 -25.26 -4.44 -7.65
C PHE A 541 -25.24 -2.94 -7.40
N VAL A 542 -25.86 -2.17 -8.28
CA VAL A 542 -26.07 -0.74 -8.08
C VAL A 542 -27.54 -0.40 -8.09
N MET A 543 -27.89 0.50 -7.16
CA MET A 543 -29.25 0.84 -6.80
C MET A 543 -29.30 2.33 -6.44
N GLY A 544 -29.70 3.18 -7.38
CA GLY A 544 -29.70 4.63 -7.17
C GLY A 544 -28.29 5.16 -6.89
N ASN A 545 -28.04 5.67 -5.68
CA ASN A 545 -26.72 6.18 -5.26
C ASN A 545 -25.90 5.15 -4.47
N ASN A 546 -26.39 3.92 -4.37
CA ASN A 546 -25.84 2.90 -3.50
C ASN A 546 -25.34 1.72 -4.32
N TRP A 547 -24.35 1.05 -3.78
CA TRP A 547 -23.88 -0.23 -4.29
C TRP A 547 -24.00 -1.29 -3.20
N LEU A 548 -24.18 -2.53 -3.64
CA LEU A 548 -24.14 -3.73 -2.83
C LEU A 548 -23.22 -4.74 -3.52
N ASP A 549 -22.10 -5.05 -2.87
CA ASP A 549 -21.23 -6.16 -3.28
C ASP A 549 -21.59 -7.43 -2.52
N LEU A 550 -21.24 -8.58 -3.04
CA LEU A 550 -21.32 -9.85 -2.33
C LEU A 550 -19.94 -10.47 -2.34
N ASP A 551 -19.03 -9.81 -1.61
CA ASP A 551 -17.70 -10.31 -1.31
C ASP A 551 -17.76 -10.96 0.07
N PHE A 552 -17.70 -12.30 0.07
CA PHE A 552 -17.87 -13.10 1.26
C PHE A 552 -16.53 -13.27 1.98
N ILE A 553 -16.45 -12.75 3.20
CA ILE A 553 -15.21 -12.75 3.96
C ILE A 553 -14.82 -14.18 4.38
N GLY A 554 -13.65 -14.65 3.92
CA GLY A 554 -13.02 -15.87 4.44
C GLY A 554 -13.52 -17.15 3.80
N ASN A 555 -13.91 -17.06 2.53
CA ASN A 555 -14.50 -18.17 1.80
C ASN A 555 -14.09 -18.19 0.32
N GLU A 556 -13.00 -18.88 0.05
CA GLU A 556 -12.46 -19.02 -1.30
C GLU A 556 -13.22 -20.08 -2.13
N ASP A 557 -14.05 -20.90 -1.49
CA ASP A 557 -14.85 -21.97 -2.13
C ASP A 557 -16.23 -21.52 -2.63
N ALA A 558 -16.67 -20.30 -2.30
CA ALA A 558 -18.00 -19.84 -2.66
C ALA A 558 -18.15 -19.59 -4.17
N SER A 559 -19.23 -20.12 -4.76
CA SER A 559 -19.64 -19.83 -6.14
C SER A 559 -21.01 -19.16 -6.17
N TYR A 560 -21.21 -18.28 -7.17
CA TYR A 560 -22.37 -17.40 -7.25
C TYR A 560 -23.09 -17.58 -8.57
N ILE A 561 -24.42 -17.63 -8.51
CA ILE A 561 -25.29 -17.58 -9.68
C ILE A 561 -26.28 -16.43 -9.45
N VAL A 562 -26.20 -15.41 -10.29
CA VAL A 562 -27.10 -14.24 -10.26
C VAL A 562 -28.09 -14.36 -11.39
N THR A 563 -29.39 -14.30 -11.08
CA THR A 563 -30.46 -14.37 -12.07
C THR A 563 -31.49 -13.26 -11.85
N LEU A 564 -32.00 -12.69 -12.94
CA LEU A 564 -33.09 -11.71 -12.87
C LEU A 564 -34.43 -12.47 -12.86
N ASN A 565 -35.25 -12.23 -11.83
CA ASN A 565 -36.55 -12.89 -11.70
C ASN A 565 -37.67 -12.11 -12.43
N ALA A 566 -38.88 -12.70 -12.45
CA ALA A 566 -40.03 -12.13 -13.17
C ALA A 566 -40.54 -10.77 -12.62
N ASN A 567 -40.12 -10.40 -11.40
CA ASN A 567 -40.47 -9.14 -10.77
C ASN A 567 -39.38 -8.06 -10.99
N ASN A 568 -38.37 -8.34 -11.81
CA ASN A 568 -37.15 -7.52 -11.97
C ASN A 568 -36.33 -7.38 -10.68
N ASN A 569 -36.45 -8.33 -9.76
CA ASN A 569 -35.52 -8.46 -8.62
C ASN A 569 -34.41 -9.44 -9.01
N TYR A 570 -33.24 -9.31 -8.37
CA TYR A 570 -32.17 -10.29 -8.55
C TYR A 570 -32.28 -11.40 -7.52
N GLU A 571 -32.24 -12.63 -7.99
CA GLU A 571 -32.05 -13.83 -7.17
C GLU A 571 -30.56 -14.21 -7.21
N ILE A 572 -29.94 -14.26 -6.04
CA ILE A 572 -28.53 -14.60 -5.87
C ILE A 572 -28.44 -15.94 -5.16
N GLU A 573 -27.86 -16.91 -5.84
CA GLU A 573 -27.59 -18.22 -5.29
C GLU A 573 -26.10 -18.35 -4.97
N ILE A 574 -25.80 -18.61 -3.70
CA ILE A 574 -24.44 -18.78 -3.18
C ILE A 574 -24.27 -20.24 -2.77
N THR A 575 -23.32 -20.92 -3.41
CA THR A 575 -22.95 -22.31 -3.07
C THR A 575 -21.64 -22.31 -2.30
N THR A 576 -21.60 -22.82 -1.07
CA THR A 576 -20.44 -22.76 -0.17
C THR A 576 -20.52 -23.76 0.98
N THR A 577 -19.38 -24.11 1.58
CA THR A 577 -19.32 -24.98 2.78
C THR A 577 -19.61 -24.26 4.11
N LYS A 578 -19.66 -22.92 4.12
CA LYS A 578 -19.89 -22.14 5.35
C LYS A 578 -21.36 -21.90 5.65
N THR A 579 -21.64 -21.83 6.95
CA THR A 579 -22.97 -21.58 7.52
C THR A 579 -23.13 -20.17 8.09
N PHE A 580 -22.02 -19.49 8.40
CA PHE A 580 -21.97 -18.07 8.73
C PHE A 580 -21.51 -17.27 7.51
N LEU A 581 -22.39 -16.44 6.96
CA LEU A 581 -22.15 -15.64 5.76
C LEU A 581 -21.94 -14.18 6.15
N ASP A 582 -20.77 -13.60 5.86
CA ASP A 582 -20.41 -12.21 6.23
C ASP A 582 -19.97 -11.40 4.99
N PHE A 583 -20.67 -10.31 4.70
CA PHE A 583 -20.55 -9.53 3.48
C PHE A 583 -20.05 -8.11 3.75
N SER A 584 -19.08 -7.64 2.95
CA SER A 584 -18.30 -6.41 3.20
C SER A 584 -18.77 -5.14 2.45
N SER A 585 -20.08 -4.90 2.33
CA SER A 585 -20.49 -4.51 0.98
C SER A 585 -21.64 -3.54 0.74
N VAL A 586 -22.14 -2.77 1.71
CA VAL A 586 -23.20 -1.77 1.39
C VAL A 586 -22.69 -0.34 1.55
N GLY A 587 -22.50 0.39 0.45
CA GLY A 587 -21.94 1.74 0.47
C GLY A 587 -22.74 2.77 -0.33
N GLU A 588 -22.20 3.98 -0.45
CA GLU A 588 -22.60 4.96 -1.48
C GLU A 588 -21.54 4.97 -2.57
N LEU A 589 -21.97 5.12 -3.83
CA LEU A 589 -21.08 5.37 -4.96
C LEU A 589 -20.49 6.77 -4.83
N ASN A 590 -19.30 6.97 -5.36
CA ASN A 590 -18.86 8.32 -5.64
C ASN A 590 -19.69 8.89 -6.78
N ILE A 591 -20.23 10.11 -6.61
CA ILE A 591 -21.17 10.68 -7.57
C ILE A 591 -20.84 12.14 -7.80
N ALA A 592 -20.44 12.44 -9.03
CA ALA A 592 -20.43 13.80 -9.53
C ALA A 592 -21.82 14.17 -10.06
N THR A 593 -22.23 15.41 -9.81
CA THR A 593 -23.46 15.97 -10.38
C THR A 593 -23.19 17.36 -10.92
N VAL A 594 -23.57 17.59 -12.18
CA VAL A 594 -23.47 18.89 -12.84
C VAL A 594 -24.84 19.22 -13.41
N ASP A 595 -25.35 20.41 -13.10
CA ASP A 595 -26.60 20.91 -13.67
C ASP A 595 -26.28 21.96 -14.75
N THR A 596 -26.86 21.82 -15.95
CA THR A 596 -26.92 22.88 -16.95
C THR A 596 -28.36 23.31 -17.16
N THR A 597 -28.58 24.55 -17.58
CA THR A 597 -29.93 25.06 -17.84
C THR A 597 -30.07 25.50 -19.29
N PHE A 598 -31.25 25.33 -19.87
CA PHE A 598 -31.60 25.89 -21.17
C PHE A 598 -33.04 26.41 -21.16
N GLU A 599 -33.39 27.28 -22.10
CA GLU A 599 -34.71 27.88 -22.20
C GLU A 599 -35.38 27.53 -23.53
N ILE A 600 -36.62 27.05 -23.47
CA ILE A 600 -37.48 26.90 -24.63
C ILE A 600 -38.32 28.16 -24.77
N ILE A 601 -38.12 28.86 -25.88
CA ILE A 601 -38.87 30.06 -26.24
C ILE A 601 -39.71 29.80 -27.49
N SER A 602 -40.76 30.61 -27.65
CA SER A 602 -41.45 30.81 -28.92
C SER A 602 -41.27 32.29 -29.23
N ILE A 603 -40.43 32.59 -30.22
CA ILE A 603 -40.41 33.91 -30.83
C ILE A 603 -41.30 33.76 -32.06
N PRO A 604 -42.49 34.38 -32.08
CA PRO A 604 -43.26 34.47 -33.31
C PRO A 604 -42.34 35.12 -34.33
N GLN A 605 -42.06 34.45 -35.45
CA GLN A 605 -41.15 35.00 -36.44
C GLN A 605 -41.62 36.41 -36.84
N ALA A 606 -40.90 37.44 -36.40
CA ALA A 606 -41.22 38.83 -36.71
C ALA A 606 -41.17 39.11 -38.22
N VAL A 607 -40.50 38.22 -38.97
CA VAL A 607 -40.47 38.22 -40.43
C VAL A 607 -41.85 37.96 -41.03
N ASP A 608 -42.73 37.21 -40.34
CA ASP A 608 -44.09 36.95 -40.82
C ASP A 608 -45.03 38.14 -40.57
N PHE A 609 -44.76 39.06 -39.64
CA PHE A 609 -45.71 40.16 -39.40
C PHE A 609 -45.76 41.14 -40.57
N LEU A 610 -44.62 41.46 -41.21
CA LEU A 610 -44.60 42.35 -42.37
C LEU A 610 -44.91 41.64 -43.69
N SER A 611 -44.48 40.39 -43.89
CA SER A 611 -44.85 39.63 -45.10
C SER A 611 -46.32 39.25 -45.09
N LYS A 612 -46.88 38.83 -43.96
CA LYS A 612 -48.30 38.48 -43.83
C LYS A 612 -49.18 39.72 -43.82
N ALA A 613 -48.80 40.82 -43.17
CA ALA A 613 -49.61 42.04 -43.24
C ALA A 613 -49.69 42.67 -44.65
N VAL A 614 -48.72 42.40 -45.53
CA VAL A 614 -48.70 42.95 -46.90
C VAL A 614 -49.21 41.95 -47.96
N CYS A 615 -49.02 40.64 -47.74
CA CYS A 615 -49.44 39.59 -48.68
C CYS A 615 -50.73 38.85 -48.31
N ASP A 616 -51.31 39.06 -47.12
CA ASP A 616 -52.60 38.46 -46.80
C ASP A 616 -53.70 39.20 -47.60
N ASP A 617 -54.55 38.46 -48.34
CA ASP A 617 -55.65 38.98 -49.18
C ASP A 617 -56.69 39.81 -48.39
N SER A 618 -56.42 40.03 -47.10
CA SER A 618 -57.14 40.93 -46.23
C SER A 618 -57.14 42.37 -46.78
N ILE A 619 -58.34 42.93 -46.87
CA ILE A 619 -58.60 44.33 -47.25
C ILE A 619 -57.70 45.34 -46.48
N PRO A 620 -57.43 45.18 -45.17
CA PRO A 620 -56.57 46.11 -44.42
C PRO A 620 -55.12 46.15 -44.91
N GLY A 621 -54.54 44.99 -45.26
CA GLY A 621 -53.17 44.90 -45.77
C GLY A 621 -52.99 45.62 -47.10
N MET A 622 -53.92 45.38 -48.03
CA MET A 622 -53.96 46.10 -49.31
C MET A 622 -54.18 47.60 -49.15
N LEU A 623 -55.03 48.04 -48.20
CA LEU A 623 -55.25 49.46 -47.93
C LEU A 623 -54.00 50.15 -47.35
N LEU A 624 -53.28 49.48 -46.44
CA LEU A 624 -52.03 50.01 -45.89
C LEU A 624 -50.95 50.13 -46.96
N LEU A 625 -50.80 49.11 -47.80
CA LEU A 625 -49.86 49.14 -48.93
C LEU A 625 -50.22 50.26 -49.92
N PHE A 626 -51.50 50.41 -50.24
CA PHE A 626 -51.98 51.48 -51.12
C PHE A 626 -51.70 52.86 -50.51
N LEU A 627 -51.95 53.04 -49.21
CA LEU A 627 -51.67 54.28 -48.48
C LEU A 627 -50.17 54.63 -48.49
N LEU A 628 -49.29 53.67 -48.18
CA LEU A 628 -47.83 53.90 -48.19
C LEU A 628 -47.30 54.18 -49.60
N THR A 629 -47.88 53.53 -50.62
CA THR A 629 -47.57 53.80 -52.03
C THR A 629 -48.02 55.22 -52.40
N MET A 630 -49.23 55.64 -52.02
CA MET A 630 -49.73 56.99 -52.22
C MET A 630 -48.86 58.04 -51.52
N ILE A 631 -48.45 57.80 -50.27
CA ILE A 631 -47.54 58.69 -49.55
C ILE A 631 -46.21 58.82 -50.29
N SER A 632 -45.65 57.71 -50.78
CA SER A 632 -44.42 57.72 -51.60
C SER A 632 -44.58 58.61 -52.83
N PHE A 633 -45.69 58.46 -53.57
CA PHE A 633 -46.00 59.30 -54.73
C PHE A 633 -46.20 60.78 -54.35
N VAL A 634 -46.87 61.09 -53.25
CA VAL A 634 -47.03 62.47 -52.77
C VAL A 634 -45.67 63.09 -52.46
N VAL A 635 -44.78 62.37 -51.78
CA VAL A 635 -43.42 62.83 -51.48
C VAL A 635 -42.60 63.04 -52.76
N ILE A 636 -42.72 62.14 -53.74
CA ILE A 636 -42.10 62.29 -55.07
C ILE A 636 -42.62 63.54 -55.80
N ILE A 637 -43.94 63.74 -55.84
CA ILE A 637 -44.59 64.89 -56.49
C ILE A 637 -44.17 66.20 -55.81
N MET A 638 -44.13 66.23 -54.47
CA MET A 638 -43.63 67.37 -53.71
C MET A 638 -42.15 67.65 -54.05
N GLY A 639 -41.33 66.61 -54.16
CA GLY A 639 -39.94 66.72 -54.59
C GLY A 639 -39.79 67.40 -55.95
N PHE A 640 -40.62 67.02 -56.93
CA PHE A 640 -40.67 67.67 -58.24
C PHE A 640 -41.22 69.11 -58.19
N HIS A 641 -42.30 69.34 -57.43
CA HIS A 641 -42.98 70.63 -57.41
C HIS A 641 -42.15 71.73 -56.72
N PHE A 642 -41.47 71.37 -55.62
CA PHE A 642 -40.63 72.30 -54.86
C PHE A 642 -39.18 72.36 -55.35
N ASN A 643 -38.80 71.59 -56.38
CA ASN A 643 -37.42 71.39 -56.84
C ASN A 643 -36.45 70.98 -55.71
N VAL A 644 -36.95 70.22 -54.72
CA VAL A 644 -36.14 69.70 -53.60
C VAL A 644 -35.77 68.26 -53.91
N GLY A 645 -34.65 68.07 -54.62
CA GLY A 645 -34.21 66.76 -55.11
C GLY A 645 -34.08 65.68 -54.03
N ILE A 646 -33.68 66.06 -52.81
CA ILE A 646 -33.56 65.13 -51.68
C ILE A 646 -34.92 64.56 -51.24
N LEU A 647 -35.99 65.36 -51.30
CA LEU A 647 -37.34 64.93 -50.92
C LEU A 647 -37.87 63.90 -51.92
N GLY A 648 -37.67 64.16 -53.22
CA GLY A 648 -38.02 63.23 -54.28
C GLY A 648 -37.22 61.92 -54.25
N PHE A 649 -35.93 62.00 -53.89
CA PHE A 649 -35.09 60.83 -53.67
C PHE A 649 -35.61 59.95 -52.53
N PHE A 650 -35.96 60.52 -51.37
CA PHE A 650 -36.53 59.75 -50.26
C PHE A 650 -37.88 59.11 -50.59
N GLY A 651 -38.75 59.82 -51.34
CA GLY A 651 -40.00 59.23 -51.83
C GLY A 651 -39.77 58.06 -52.79
N SER A 652 -38.74 58.15 -53.64
CA SER A 652 -38.34 57.06 -54.55
C SER A 652 -37.71 55.89 -53.81
N LEU A 653 -36.88 56.15 -52.80
CA LEU A 653 -36.31 55.13 -51.93
C LEU A 653 -37.39 54.38 -51.13
N LEU A 654 -38.39 55.10 -50.62
CA LEU A 654 -39.54 54.49 -49.96
C LEU A 654 -40.31 53.57 -50.91
N LEU A 655 -40.53 53.99 -52.16
CA LEU A 655 -41.15 53.17 -53.20
C LEU A 655 -40.33 51.91 -53.51
N MET A 656 -39.00 52.01 -53.49
CA MET A 656 -38.09 50.86 -53.68
C MET A 656 -38.21 49.86 -52.52
N VAL A 657 -38.20 50.33 -51.29
CA VAL A 657 -38.38 49.48 -50.10
C VAL A 657 -39.74 48.79 -50.12
N LEU A 658 -40.82 49.52 -50.46
CA LEU A 658 -42.15 48.94 -50.64
C LEU A 658 -42.18 47.86 -51.73
N SER A 659 -41.43 48.03 -52.83
CA SER A 659 -41.37 47.05 -53.91
C SER A 659 -40.85 45.68 -53.47
N TRP A 660 -39.94 45.64 -52.49
CA TRP A 660 -39.39 44.39 -51.94
C TRP A 660 -40.41 43.63 -51.09
N PHE A 661 -41.32 44.35 -50.43
CA PHE A 661 -42.43 43.72 -49.70
C PHE A 661 -43.55 43.23 -50.63
N VAL A 662 -43.72 43.86 -51.79
CA VAL A 662 -44.78 43.51 -52.77
C VAL A 662 -44.36 42.43 -53.75
N ALA A 663 -43.08 42.35 -54.11
CA ALA A 663 -42.56 41.39 -55.08
C ALA A 663 -42.86 39.91 -54.73
N PRO A 664 -42.83 39.47 -53.46
CA PRO A 664 -43.25 38.12 -53.11
C PRO A 664 -44.75 37.85 -53.34
N CYS A 665 -45.62 38.86 -53.17
CA CYS A 665 -47.08 38.69 -53.29
C CYS A 665 -47.57 38.84 -54.74
N ILE A 666 -47.09 39.87 -55.45
CA ILE A 666 -47.53 40.23 -56.81
C ILE A 666 -46.29 40.50 -57.66
N GLY A 667 -45.55 39.42 -57.98
CA GLY A 667 -44.23 39.45 -58.64
C GLY A 667 -44.04 40.57 -59.66
N ILE A 668 -44.88 40.59 -60.71
CA ILE A 668 -44.76 41.58 -61.79
C ILE A 668 -44.92 43.02 -61.28
N PHE A 669 -45.88 43.27 -60.38
CA PHE A 669 -46.15 44.61 -59.86
C PHE A 669 -45.02 45.11 -58.93
N GLY A 670 -44.49 44.23 -58.07
CA GLY A 670 -43.32 44.53 -57.24
C GLY A 670 -42.09 44.87 -58.10
N PHE A 671 -41.79 44.06 -59.12
CA PHE A 671 -40.68 44.37 -60.04
C PHE A 671 -40.86 45.69 -60.80
N LEU A 672 -42.08 46.01 -61.24
CA LEU A 672 -42.36 47.27 -61.93
C LEU A 672 -42.20 48.49 -61.00
N LEU A 673 -42.65 48.39 -59.74
CA LEU A 673 -42.45 49.43 -58.74
C LEU A 673 -40.96 49.62 -58.41
N GLY A 674 -40.21 48.53 -58.29
CA GLY A 674 -38.76 48.56 -58.09
C GLY A 674 -38.05 49.25 -59.25
N ALA A 675 -38.35 48.86 -60.49
CA ALA A 675 -37.79 49.49 -61.69
C ALA A 675 -38.14 50.99 -61.78
N LEU A 676 -39.40 51.35 -61.52
CA LEU A 676 -39.85 52.75 -61.50
C LEU A 676 -39.10 53.56 -60.43
N SER A 677 -38.91 53.00 -59.23
CA SER A 677 -38.20 53.68 -58.14
C SER A 677 -36.74 53.98 -58.50
N ILE A 678 -36.05 53.07 -59.20
CA ILE A 678 -34.67 53.26 -59.65
C ILE A 678 -34.61 54.37 -60.69
N VAL A 679 -35.53 54.37 -61.66
CA VAL A 679 -35.60 55.44 -62.68
C VAL A 679 -35.83 56.80 -62.02
N LEU A 680 -36.74 56.89 -61.05
CA LEU A 680 -37.03 58.13 -60.33
C LEU A 680 -35.84 58.60 -59.48
N MET A 681 -35.15 57.72 -58.76
CA MET A 681 -33.92 58.06 -58.03
C MET A 681 -32.85 58.63 -58.97
N LEU A 682 -32.61 57.99 -60.12
CA LEU A 682 -31.67 58.47 -61.11
C LEU A 682 -32.07 59.84 -61.68
N MET A 683 -33.36 60.07 -61.91
CA MET A 683 -33.87 61.38 -62.33
C MET A 683 -33.62 62.47 -61.28
N PHE A 684 -33.84 62.20 -59.99
CA PHE A 684 -33.59 63.16 -58.92
C PHE A 684 -32.10 63.42 -58.68
N ILE A 685 -31.24 62.41 -58.84
CA ILE A 685 -29.78 62.59 -58.82
C ILE A 685 -29.36 63.50 -59.98
N TRP A 686 -29.85 63.23 -61.19
CA TRP A 686 -29.47 63.99 -62.39
C TRP A 686 -29.98 65.43 -62.37
N THR A 687 -31.20 65.67 -61.85
CA THR A 687 -31.79 67.01 -61.75
C THR A 687 -31.27 67.79 -60.54
N GLY A 688 -31.02 67.14 -59.40
CA GLY A 688 -30.46 67.76 -58.19
C GLY A 688 -28.98 68.15 -58.30
N LEU A 689 -28.23 67.54 -59.23
CA LEU A 689 -26.83 67.90 -59.53
C LEU A 689 -26.68 69.15 -60.41
N ARG A 690 -27.78 69.74 -60.91
CA ARG A 690 -27.70 71.06 -61.55
C ARG A 690 -27.58 72.14 -60.48
N ILE A 691 -26.35 72.36 -60.00
CA ILE A 691 -25.99 73.61 -59.33
C ILE A 691 -26.39 74.74 -60.27
N PRO A 692 -27.21 75.73 -59.85
CA PRO A 692 -27.56 76.85 -60.70
C PRO A 692 -26.28 77.59 -61.08
N THR A 693 -25.82 77.42 -62.32
CA THR A 693 -24.76 78.22 -62.92
C THR A 693 -25.33 79.59 -63.28
N SER A 694 -25.65 80.38 -62.26
CA SER A 694 -25.84 81.83 -62.37
C SER A 694 -25.27 82.49 -61.12
N VAL A 695 -23.96 82.34 -60.92
CA VAL A 695 -23.17 83.36 -60.22
C VAL A 695 -22.40 84.09 -61.32
N THR A 696 -23.07 85.06 -61.94
CA THR A 696 -22.43 86.16 -62.66
C THR A 696 -22.68 87.45 -61.89
N SER A 697 -21.58 87.99 -61.35
CA SER A 697 -21.34 89.36 -60.89
C SER A 697 -22.35 90.03 -59.94
N ARG A 698 -22.01 90.05 -58.65
CA ARG A 698 -21.65 91.30 -57.96
C ARG A 698 -20.67 91.04 -56.84
#